data_AF-A0A356KBT1-F1
#
_entry.id   AF-A0A356KBT1-F1
#
_cell.length_a   1.000
_cell.length_b   1.000
_cell.length_c   1.000
_cell.angle_alpha   90.00
_cell.angle_beta   90.00
_cell.angle_gamma   90.00
#
_symmetry.space_group_name_H-M   'P 1'
#
loop_
_entity.id
_entity.type
_entity.pdbx_description
1 polymer ?
#
loop_
_entity_poly.entity_id
_entity_poly.type
_entity_poly.pdbx_seq_one_letter_code
_entity_poly.pdbx_strand_id
1 'polypeptide(L)'
;MVNLDELAPAQLYDHLRACYERARRAHGLESDPLTAWPEGDRQVVLIAARGFKDGAPTGEPRNDRWDDTLFVVRLNGGVKEVESFLVSTEFGAAGATALLAPGLHHYYLRTHHTGDPHKSLADMPTYTAEDYEYRALSPHGEGVWVIRDCDRDLALDECEELERNLTINVHYGGSDPGGPGSWSAGCQVVYDWGRYKELISLVEQDSSVYGTENNELNPPTSGGSRPVIYALLKGEELVGGGYELPLDLGAGRALSAESLAAAFQHTEQDHPGGSYPIGSNTVWHGGLHLWGAEGDPVYACAAGTLLAARMAEGEAGEGEFGSRNFALLRHDDGAGTFYSLLCHLGPLPPDAELSGVAWLHDESGALDLDLVSRLRGGELVTPDKALQTGDTLGWVGTFGDPREALVHFEVFAEENLSEGLAGWRAVSDDNEDFTIDAAKVFGLVEQEWTASDPGLSNLDADEVERFYREDGASVRKLACKFVSEWGVPDVGAAVEAMNGVWDTEGLTEALTPYQWWSELVEAGHADLLPASRHVWHMNPLSWLEHLAGLGESAAEAVPEKGSYRGILDGLLFETNKTFLLPGAFTAMRGLKRFYDRHPGMEVLVTGHADRSGDEEYNRLLSEERARAMAAFLQDDAATWEGYFRGEAAAGAAWGTREDQYMLSVLSDADGPFYTGEIDGLGGPGTSSAVERFQRWSNETRGSALAVDGASGPNTRAQLVPAYMAQDQTTLPEGTVLAVHGCGEFHPAVETADGVSEELNRRVEVFMFPSGIDPQPQASCPAPGCGEYPTWRDEVIEDIRFEDLADAFELLVYLESPDDYDDAFELVSADGSYSQTLTIPEGERQPGLVVIYFREITPDTTWTLTHLPGDGRRIPLFDGASSEELLAPLPEAPVYDPPDEPGEEPELEWTSGNEDFRWTDELALPFWKQSGASA
;
A
#
# COMPACT_ATOMS: atom_id res chain seq x y z
N MET A 1 -7.96 -11.73 5.38
CA MET A 1 -8.58 -12.87 4.65
C MET A 1 -8.75 -12.48 3.19
N VAL A 2 -8.43 -13.36 2.25
CA VAL A 2 -8.57 -13.05 0.82
C VAL A 2 -10.04 -13.02 0.40
N ASN A 3 -10.51 -11.93 -0.20
CA ASN A 3 -11.84 -11.86 -0.79
C ASN A 3 -11.81 -12.44 -2.22
N LEU A 4 -12.16 -13.72 -2.38
CA LEU A 4 -12.03 -14.40 -3.68
C LEU A 4 -12.91 -13.80 -4.79
N ASP A 5 -13.93 -13.00 -4.45
CA ASP A 5 -14.84 -12.37 -5.42
C ASP A 5 -14.23 -11.14 -6.11
N GLU A 6 -13.18 -10.57 -5.53
CA GLU A 6 -12.44 -9.44 -6.08
C GLU A 6 -11.27 -9.90 -6.97
N LEU A 7 -10.92 -11.19 -6.93
CA LEU A 7 -9.84 -11.74 -7.74
C LEU A 7 -10.28 -11.88 -9.21
N ALA A 8 -9.47 -11.39 -10.13
CA ALA A 8 -9.65 -11.71 -11.55
C ALA A 8 -9.52 -13.22 -11.78
N PRO A 9 -10.13 -13.80 -12.83
CA PRO A 9 -10.16 -15.26 -13.04
C PRO A 9 -8.78 -15.95 -13.05
N ALA A 10 -7.75 -15.26 -13.55
CA ALA A 10 -6.37 -15.76 -13.54
C ALA A 10 -5.75 -15.76 -12.14
N GLN A 11 -6.01 -14.72 -11.34
CA GLN A 11 -5.55 -14.62 -9.95
C GLN A 11 -6.28 -15.65 -9.07
N LEU A 12 -7.59 -15.82 -9.26
CA LEU A 12 -8.38 -16.83 -8.57
C LEU A 12 -7.86 -18.26 -8.86
N TYR A 13 -7.49 -18.54 -10.11
CA TYR A 13 -6.85 -19.81 -10.48
C TYR A 13 -5.57 -20.05 -9.68
N ASP A 14 -4.68 -19.06 -9.64
CA ASP A 14 -3.38 -19.19 -8.98
C ASP A 14 -3.52 -19.33 -7.47
N HIS A 15 -4.44 -18.56 -6.87
CA HIS A 15 -4.78 -18.67 -5.46
C HIS A 15 -5.30 -20.06 -5.11
N LEU A 16 -6.29 -20.56 -5.86
CA LEU A 16 -6.86 -21.89 -5.65
C LEU A 16 -5.82 -23.01 -5.84
N ARG A 17 -4.89 -22.85 -6.79
CA ARG A 17 -3.74 -23.75 -6.95
C ARG A 17 -2.84 -23.73 -5.70
N ALA A 18 -2.56 -22.56 -5.14
CA ALA A 18 -1.77 -22.44 -3.92
C ALA A 18 -2.49 -23.12 -2.73
N CYS A 19 -3.79 -22.89 -2.55
CA CYS A 19 -4.60 -23.59 -1.54
C CYS A 19 -4.52 -25.12 -1.69
N TYR A 20 -4.61 -25.59 -2.93
CA TYR A 20 -4.48 -27.01 -3.25
C TYR A 20 -3.12 -27.59 -2.86
N GLU A 21 -2.02 -26.94 -3.24
CA GLU A 21 -0.67 -27.44 -2.94
C GLU A 21 -0.39 -27.39 -1.42
N ARG A 22 -0.91 -26.39 -0.70
CA ARG A 22 -0.87 -26.37 0.77
C ARG A 22 -1.57 -27.58 1.37
N ALA A 23 -2.79 -27.87 0.92
CA ALA A 23 -3.54 -29.04 1.40
C ALA A 23 -2.83 -30.35 1.04
N ARG A 24 -2.28 -30.46 -0.16
CA ARG A 24 -1.50 -31.63 -0.60
C ARG A 24 -0.30 -31.88 0.31
N ARG A 25 0.41 -30.83 0.72
CA ARG A 25 1.52 -30.90 1.68
C ARG A 25 1.03 -31.27 3.09
N ALA A 26 0.00 -30.60 3.59
CA ALA A 26 -0.55 -30.84 4.93
C ALA A 26 -1.01 -32.30 5.13
N HIS A 27 -1.47 -32.95 4.06
CA HIS A 27 -1.87 -34.36 4.08
C HIS A 27 -0.74 -35.33 3.69
N GLY A 28 0.50 -34.87 3.50
CA GLY A 28 1.66 -35.71 3.18
C GLY A 28 1.59 -36.36 1.78
N LEU A 29 0.88 -35.73 0.83
CA LEU A 29 0.58 -36.30 -0.49
C LEU A 29 1.55 -35.84 -1.59
N GLU A 30 2.57 -35.05 -1.27
CA GLU A 30 3.55 -34.55 -2.25
C GLU A 30 4.27 -35.66 -3.04
N SER A 31 4.42 -36.84 -2.43
CA SER A 31 5.02 -38.01 -3.08
C SER A 31 4.04 -38.85 -3.91
N ASP A 32 2.72 -38.60 -3.82
CA ASP A 32 1.70 -39.30 -4.60
C ASP A 32 1.53 -38.64 -5.98
N PRO A 33 1.97 -39.28 -7.09
CA PRO A 33 1.86 -38.71 -8.42
C PRO A 33 0.41 -38.54 -8.90
N LEU A 34 -0.57 -39.21 -8.28
CA LEU A 34 -1.98 -39.03 -8.62
C LEU A 34 -2.57 -37.73 -8.06
N THR A 35 -1.87 -37.10 -7.11
CA THR A 35 -2.23 -35.82 -6.49
C THR A 35 -1.39 -34.66 -7.03
N ALA A 36 -0.56 -34.87 -8.05
CA ALA A 36 0.18 -33.78 -8.66
C ALA A 36 -0.80 -32.84 -9.40
N TRP A 37 -0.58 -31.52 -9.29
CA TRP A 37 -1.36 -30.55 -10.05
C TRP A 37 -1.23 -30.80 -11.56
N PRO A 38 -2.34 -30.95 -12.30
CA PRO A 38 -2.29 -31.19 -13.73
C PRO A 38 -1.96 -29.91 -14.50
N GLU A 39 -1.00 -29.98 -15.43
CA GLU A 39 -0.59 -28.84 -16.26
C GLU A 39 -1.14 -28.90 -17.71
N GLY A 40 -1.86 -29.97 -18.05
CA GLY A 40 -2.39 -30.19 -19.40
C GLY A 40 -3.64 -29.38 -19.69
N ASP A 41 -3.85 -29.08 -20.98
CA ASP A 41 -5.05 -28.40 -21.46
C ASP A 41 -6.33 -29.16 -21.08
N ARG A 42 -7.31 -28.42 -20.55
CA ARG A 42 -8.61 -28.89 -20.04
C ARG A 42 -8.54 -29.91 -18.92
N GLN A 43 -7.38 -30.13 -18.31
CA GLN A 43 -7.29 -31.01 -17.15
C GLN A 43 -7.90 -30.34 -15.92
N VAL A 44 -8.89 -30.99 -15.31
CA VAL A 44 -9.67 -30.39 -14.21
C VAL A 44 -9.13 -30.80 -12.85
N VAL A 45 -9.16 -29.84 -11.91
CA VAL A 45 -9.08 -30.06 -10.46
C VAL A 45 -10.36 -29.50 -9.83
N LEU A 46 -10.96 -30.27 -8.92
CA LEU A 46 -12.14 -29.87 -8.17
C LEU A 46 -11.71 -29.46 -6.75
N ILE A 47 -12.07 -28.26 -6.30
CA ILE A 47 -11.72 -27.74 -4.97
C ILE A 47 -13.00 -27.27 -4.28
N ALA A 48 -13.38 -27.90 -3.18
CA ALA A 48 -14.58 -27.58 -2.42
C ALA A 48 -14.26 -27.01 -1.04
N ALA A 49 -15.15 -26.16 -0.54
CA ALA A 49 -15.08 -25.56 0.78
C ALA A 49 -16.11 -26.18 1.74
N ARG A 50 -15.69 -26.41 2.99
CA ARG A 50 -16.58 -26.74 4.10
C ARG A 50 -16.48 -25.72 5.22
N GLY A 51 -17.62 -25.26 5.73
CA GLY A 51 -17.69 -24.39 6.90
C GLY A 51 -17.43 -25.09 8.23
N PHE A 52 -16.74 -24.39 9.15
CA PHE A 52 -16.47 -24.87 10.51
C PHE A 52 -16.81 -23.82 11.58
N LYS A 53 -17.41 -24.25 12.70
CA LYS A 53 -17.65 -23.44 13.90
C LYS A 53 -17.12 -24.18 15.12
N ASP A 54 -16.29 -23.51 15.93
CA ASP A 54 -15.74 -24.09 17.17
C ASP A 54 -15.04 -25.46 16.95
N GLY A 55 -14.42 -25.64 15.77
CA GLY A 55 -13.75 -26.90 15.38
C GLY A 55 -14.65 -27.98 14.76
N ALA A 56 -15.95 -27.72 14.61
CA ALA A 56 -16.95 -28.65 14.09
C ALA A 56 -17.55 -28.19 12.74
N PRO A 57 -17.84 -29.08 11.77
CA PRO A 57 -18.64 -28.74 10.59
C PRO A 57 -19.96 -28.07 10.94
N THR A 58 -20.39 -27.11 10.13
CA THR A 58 -21.64 -26.38 10.40
C THR A 58 -22.84 -27.10 9.81
N GLY A 59 -23.81 -27.47 10.64
CA GLY A 59 -25.04 -28.15 10.21
C GLY A 59 -26.08 -27.26 9.49
N GLU A 60 -25.84 -25.94 9.41
CA GLU A 60 -26.64 -25.00 8.62
C GLU A 60 -25.73 -24.33 7.60
N PRO A 61 -26.19 -24.10 6.35
CA PRO A 61 -25.47 -23.30 5.37
C PRO A 61 -25.19 -21.94 5.99
N ARG A 62 -23.93 -21.63 6.23
CA ARG A 62 -23.53 -20.29 6.61
C ARG A 62 -23.24 -19.54 5.31
N ASN A 63 -23.85 -18.38 5.17
CA ASN A 63 -23.63 -17.48 4.03
C ASN A 63 -22.36 -16.63 4.25
N ASP A 64 -21.33 -17.16 4.91
CA ASP A 64 -19.96 -16.69 4.70
C ASP A 64 -19.53 -17.19 3.32
N ARG A 65 -19.32 -16.23 2.41
CA ARG A 65 -19.43 -16.30 0.94
C ARG A 65 -18.94 -17.57 0.20
N TRP A 66 -18.05 -18.38 0.78
CA TRP A 66 -17.42 -19.52 0.12
C TRP A 66 -17.65 -20.87 0.76
N ASP A 67 -18.18 -20.94 1.98
CA ASP A 67 -18.65 -22.21 2.54
C ASP A 67 -19.68 -22.80 1.55
N ASP A 68 -19.65 -24.12 1.34
CA ASP A 68 -20.54 -24.80 0.38
C ASP A 68 -20.32 -24.40 -1.09
N THR A 69 -19.10 -23.97 -1.45
CA THR A 69 -18.70 -23.72 -2.85
C THR A 69 -17.73 -24.79 -3.37
N LEU A 70 -17.95 -25.23 -4.61
CA LEU A 70 -17.09 -26.12 -5.39
C LEU A 70 -16.54 -25.36 -6.60
N PHE A 71 -15.22 -25.23 -6.71
CA PHE A 71 -14.53 -24.67 -7.86
C PHE A 71 -14.06 -25.77 -8.81
N VAL A 72 -14.24 -25.54 -10.12
CA VAL A 72 -13.60 -26.30 -11.20
C VAL A 72 -12.47 -25.44 -11.74
N VAL A 73 -11.23 -25.89 -11.55
CA VAL A 73 -10.01 -25.14 -11.90
C VAL A 73 -9.31 -25.86 -13.05
N ARG A 74 -9.03 -25.14 -14.15
CA ARG A 74 -8.41 -25.73 -15.35
C ARG A 74 -7.71 -24.70 -16.25
N LEU A 75 -6.88 -25.21 -17.17
CA LEU A 75 -6.44 -24.45 -18.34
C LEU A 75 -7.37 -24.75 -19.53
N ASN A 76 -7.66 -23.77 -20.39
CA ASN A 76 -8.43 -23.96 -21.62
C ASN A 76 -7.81 -23.14 -22.76
N GLY A 77 -7.10 -23.82 -23.67
CA GLY A 77 -6.28 -23.18 -24.68
C GLY A 77 -5.14 -22.32 -24.08
N GLY A 78 -4.64 -22.68 -22.89
CA GLY A 78 -3.65 -21.91 -22.15
C GLY A 78 -4.19 -20.76 -21.30
N VAL A 79 -5.51 -20.51 -21.33
CA VAL A 79 -6.18 -19.52 -20.48
C VAL A 79 -6.55 -20.17 -19.14
N LYS A 80 -6.23 -19.49 -18.03
CA LYS A 80 -6.65 -19.89 -16.68
C LYS A 80 -8.16 -19.66 -16.51
N GLU A 81 -8.90 -20.72 -16.20
CA GLU A 81 -10.36 -20.72 -16.08
C GLU A 81 -10.78 -21.32 -14.74
N VAL A 82 -11.70 -20.64 -14.06
CA VAL A 82 -12.31 -21.07 -12.80
C VAL A 82 -13.81 -20.91 -12.91
N GLU A 83 -14.57 -21.96 -12.57
CA GLU A 83 -16.04 -21.95 -12.53
C GLU A 83 -16.52 -22.45 -11.16
N SER A 84 -17.48 -21.76 -10.52
CA SER A 84 -17.95 -22.07 -9.16
C SER A 84 -19.35 -22.69 -9.13
N PHE A 85 -19.56 -23.68 -8.28
CA PHE A 85 -20.81 -24.42 -8.12
C PHE A 85 -21.23 -24.41 -6.66
N LEU A 86 -22.51 -24.19 -6.40
CA LEU A 86 -23.06 -24.39 -5.06
C LEU A 86 -23.16 -25.90 -4.78
N VAL A 87 -22.53 -26.36 -3.71
CA VAL A 87 -22.43 -27.75 -3.29
C VAL A 87 -22.86 -27.87 -1.82
N SER A 88 -23.30 -29.04 -1.36
CA SER A 88 -23.26 -29.35 0.07
C SER A 88 -22.15 -30.32 0.33
N THR A 89 -21.37 -30.02 1.35
CA THR A 89 -20.34 -30.93 1.85
C THR A 89 -20.79 -31.70 3.10
N GLU A 90 -21.98 -31.38 3.63
CA GLU A 90 -22.51 -31.83 4.93
C GLU A 90 -23.55 -32.95 4.87
N PHE A 91 -24.00 -33.42 6.04
CA PHE A 91 -25.10 -34.37 6.17
C PHE A 91 -26.49 -33.72 6.08
N GLY A 92 -27.39 -34.31 5.30
CA GLY A 92 -28.82 -34.07 5.43
C GLY A 92 -29.41 -34.71 6.69
N ALA A 93 -30.68 -34.38 7.04
CA ALA A 93 -31.36 -34.90 8.23
C ALA A 93 -31.53 -36.44 8.27
N ALA A 94 -31.28 -37.12 7.15
CA ALA A 94 -31.51 -38.54 6.92
C ALA A 94 -30.35 -39.45 7.36
N GLY A 95 -30.18 -39.64 8.67
CA GLY A 95 -29.63 -40.87 9.28
C GLY A 95 -28.24 -41.41 8.86
N ALA A 96 -27.46 -40.74 8.02
CA ALA A 96 -26.08 -41.14 7.74
C ALA A 96 -25.11 -40.65 8.80
N THR A 97 -23.99 -41.35 8.90
CA THR A 97 -22.95 -41.15 9.92
C THR A 97 -21.54 -41.03 9.34
N ALA A 98 -21.38 -41.01 8.01
CA ALA A 98 -20.05 -40.96 7.36
C ALA A 98 -19.85 -39.70 6.51
N LEU A 99 -18.95 -38.81 6.94
CA LEU A 99 -18.69 -37.50 6.33
C LEU A 99 -17.39 -37.55 5.54
N LEU A 100 -17.34 -37.00 4.32
CA LEU A 100 -16.06 -36.86 3.62
C LEU A 100 -15.09 -36.05 4.50
N ALA A 101 -13.91 -36.60 4.80
CA ALA A 101 -12.88 -35.91 5.57
C ALA A 101 -12.24 -34.79 4.73
N PRO A 102 -11.80 -33.65 5.32
CA PRO A 102 -10.93 -32.71 4.62
C PRO A 102 -9.69 -33.41 4.04
N GLY A 103 -9.26 -32.98 2.86
CA GLY A 103 -8.11 -33.53 2.14
C GLY A 103 -8.38 -33.82 0.67
N LEU A 104 -7.43 -34.50 0.01
CA LEU A 104 -7.48 -34.80 -1.42
C LEU A 104 -8.03 -36.20 -1.67
N HIS A 105 -9.08 -36.27 -2.49
CA HIS A 105 -9.81 -37.49 -2.80
C HIS A 105 -9.81 -37.76 -4.30
N HIS A 106 -9.87 -39.03 -4.67
CA HIS A 106 -9.85 -39.47 -6.06
C HIS A 106 -11.19 -40.05 -6.47
N TYR A 107 -11.67 -39.67 -7.65
CA TYR A 107 -12.94 -40.12 -8.20
C TYR A 107 -12.81 -40.64 -9.64
N TYR A 108 -13.64 -41.61 -9.99
CA TYR A 108 -13.95 -42.03 -11.36
C TYR A 108 -15.13 -41.22 -11.90
N LEU A 109 -15.11 -40.91 -13.19
CA LEU A 109 -16.31 -40.47 -13.90
C LEU A 109 -17.15 -41.70 -14.30
N ARG A 110 -18.15 -42.02 -13.47
CA ARG A 110 -18.99 -43.23 -13.58
C ARG A 110 -20.46 -42.88 -13.41
N THR A 111 -21.18 -43.54 -12.51
CA THR A 111 -22.63 -43.42 -12.36
C THR A 111 -23.04 -43.47 -10.89
N HIS A 112 -24.16 -42.82 -10.58
CA HIS A 112 -24.87 -42.90 -9.30
C HIS A 112 -26.12 -43.79 -9.46
N HIS A 113 -26.70 -44.30 -8.36
CA HIS A 113 -27.78 -45.31 -8.38
C HIS A 113 -27.44 -46.59 -9.14
N THR A 114 -26.26 -47.15 -8.87
CA THR A 114 -25.80 -48.37 -9.56
C THR A 114 -26.77 -49.54 -9.36
N GLY A 115 -27.24 -50.14 -10.46
CA GLY A 115 -28.19 -51.26 -10.45
C GLY A 115 -29.57 -50.92 -11.03
N ASP A 116 -29.87 -49.64 -11.20
CA ASP A 116 -31.05 -49.15 -11.90
C ASP A 116 -30.81 -49.05 -13.43
N PRO A 117 -31.86 -48.92 -14.26
CA PRO A 117 -31.68 -48.70 -15.70
C PRO A 117 -30.92 -47.40 -15.97
N HIS A 118 -29.85 -47.47 -16.76
CA HIS A 118 -29.07 -46.29 -17.11
C HIS A 118 -29.86 -45.32 -17.99
N LYS A 119 -29.79 -44.03 -17.66
CA LYS A 119 -30.36 -42.93 -18.43
C LYS A 119 -29.32 -41.83 -18.64
N SER A 120 -29.08 -41.51 -19.91
CA SER A 120 -28.10 -40.49 -20.27
C SER A 120 -28.54 -39.10 -19.83
N LEU A 121 -27.61 -38.30 -19.31
CA LEU A 121 -27.81 -36.89 -18.98
C LEU A 121 -28.24 -36.06 -20.19
N ALA A 122 -27.79 -36.41 -21.41
CA ALA A 122 -28.20 -35.74 -22.64
C ALA A 122 -29.70 -35.90 -22.91
N ASP A 123 -30.26 -37.04 -22.53
CA ASP A 123 -31.68 -37.38 -22.68
C ASP A 123 -32.54 -36.91 -21.48
N MET A 124 -31.92 -36.28 -20.48
CA MET A 124 -32.56 -35.79 -19.26
C MET A 124 -32.50 -34.25 -19.19
N PRO A 125 -33.47 -33.54 -19.80
CA PRO A 125 -33.53 -32.08 -19.71
C PRO A 125 -33.87 -31.59 -18.28
N THR A 126 -34.59 -32.40 -17.52
CA THR A 126 -34.93 -32.17 -16.10
C THR A 126 -34.72 -33.46 -15.32
N TYR A 127 -34.33 -33.34 -14.06
CA TYR A 127 -34.32 -34.49 -13.16
C TYR A 127 -35.76 -34.96 -12.88
N THR A 128 -36.02 -36.25 -13.04
CA THR A 128 -37.23 -36.90 -12.55
C THR A 128 -36.84 -37.81 -11.40
N ALA A 129 -37.59 -37.78 -10.29
CA ALA A 129 -37.34 -38.58 -9.08
C ALA A 129 -37.62 -40.09 -9.29
N GLU A 130 -37.14 -40.63 -10.39
CA GLU A 130 -37.24 -42.01 -10.82
C GLU A 130 -35.90 -42.71 -10.55
N ASP A 131 -35.93 -43.96 -10.11
CA ASP A 131 -34.75 -44.78 -9.81
C ASP A 131 -34.00 -45.13 -11.11
N TYR A 132 -33.12 -44.23 -11.58
CA TYR A 132 -32.24 -44.45 -12.74
C TYR A 132 -30.78 -44.32 -12.36
N GLU A 133 -29.96 -45.15 -13.02
CA GLU A 133 -28.51 -44.98 -13.00
C GLU A 133 -28.13 -43.80 -13.92
N TYR A 134 -27.43 -42.79 -13.40
CA TYR A 134 -27.05 -41.60 -14.19
C TYR A 134 -25.61 -41.19 -13.94
N ARG A 135 -25.00 -40.47 -14.90
CA ARG A 135 -23.58 -40.05 -14.87
C ARG A 135 -23.25 -39.24 -13.61
N ALA A 136 -22.19 -39.61 -12.91
CA ALA A 136 -21.74 -38.99 -11.64
C ALA A 136 -20.27 -39.30 -11.32
N LEU A 137 -19.73 -38.75 -10.23
CA LEU A 137 -18.41 -39.11 -9.72
C LEU A 137 -18.51 -40.17 -8.61
N SER A 138 -17.74 -41.24 -8.71
CA SER A 138 -17.69 -42.33 -7.72
C SER A 138 -16.27 -42.52 -7.18
N PRO A 139 -16.06 -42.87 -5.90
CA PRO A 139 -14.73 -43.06 -5.32
C PRO A 139 -13.81 -43.96 -6.14
N HIS A 140 -12.55 -43.55 -6.28
CA HIS A 140 -11.50 -44.30 -6.98
C HIS A 140 -10.72 -45.22 -6.03
N GLY A 141 -10.26 -46.37 -6.55
CA GLY A 141 -9.32 -47.25 -5.84
C GLY A 141 -9.90 -47.82 -4.54
N GLU A 142 -9.22 -47.56 -3.42
CA GLU A 142 -9.64 -48.02 -2.08
C GLU A 142 -10.78 -47.18 -1.49
N GLY A 143 -11.18 -46.10 -2.16
CA GLY A 143 -12.24 -45.19 -1.72
C GLY A 143 -11.70 -43.90 -1.10
N VAL A 144 -12.64 -43.06 -0.68
CA VAL A 144 -12.36 -41.76 -0.06
C VAL A 144 -12.27 -41.89 1.46
N TRP A 145 -11.56 -40.96 2.10
CA TRP A 145 -11.49 -40.92 3.55
C TRP A 145 -12.75 -40.27 4.12
N VAL A 146 -13.38 -40.95 5.08
CA VAL A 146 -14.53 -40.41 5.80
C VAL A 146 -14.30 -40.45 7.29
N ILE A 147 -14.89 -39.49 7.99
CA ILE A 147 -15.02 -39.50 9.45
C ILE A 147 -16.39 -40.07 9.78
N ARG A 148 -16.42 -41.07 10.67
CA ARG A 148 -17.67 -41.65 11.14
C ARG A 148 -18.14 -40.93 12.41
N ASP A 149 -19.02 -39.96 12.22
CA ASP A 149 -19.69 -39.24 13.30
C ASP A 149 -20.76 -40.14 13.93
N CYS A 150 -20.47 -40.65 15.13
CA CYS A 150 -21.25 -41.67 15.81
C CYS A 150 -22.45 -41.13 16.60
N ASP A 151 -22.41 -39.87 17.04
CA ASP A 151 -23.42 -39.24 17.90
C ASP A 151 -24.07 -38.00 17.27
N ARG A 152 -23.61 -37.60 16.10
CA ARG A 152 -24.19 -36.62 15.18
C ARG A 152 -24.15 -35.20 15.73
N ASP A 153 -23.10 -34.89 16.48
CA ASP A 153 -22.86 -33.55 17.00
C ASP A 153 -21.89 -32.73 16.16
N LEU A 154 -21.34 -33.33 15.09
CA LEU A 154 -20.37 -32.75 14.17
C LEU A 154 -19.03 -32.40 14.88
N ALA A 155 -18.71 -32.97 16.04
CA ALA A 155 -17.44 -32.78 16.72
C ALA A 155 -16.54 -34.01 16.57
N LEU A 156 -15.24 -33.79 16.32
CA LEU A 156 -14.28 -34.90 16.28
C LEU A 156 -14.03 -35.44 17.69
N ASP A 157 -14.82 -36.41 18.10
CA ASP A 157 -14.76 -37.05 19.41
C ASP A 157 -13.70 -38.17 19.49
N GLU A 158 -13.27 -38.52 20.71
CA GLU A 158 -12.33 -39.63 20.95
C GLU A 158 -12.82 -41.00 20.41
N CYS A 159 -14.12 -41.12 20.07
CA CYS A 159 -14.72 -42.33 19.53
C CYS A 159 -14.90 -42.34 18.00
N GLU A 160 -14.48 -41.28 17.30
CA GLU A 160 -14.58 -41.16 15.84
C GLU A 160 -13.33 -41.69 15.13
N GLU A 161 -13.53 -42.52 14.10
CA GLU A 161 -12.44 -43.12 13.33
C GLU A 161 -12.47 -42.68 11.85
N LEU A 162 -11.29 -42.42 11.30
CA LEU A 162 -11.04 -42.25 9.87
C LEU A 162 -11.10 -43.63 9.18
N GLU A 163 -12.02 -43.79 8.23
CA GLU A 163 -12.17 -45.03 7.46
C GLU A 163 -12.20 -44.78 5.94
N ARG A 164 -11.87 -45.81 5.16
CA ARG A 164 -12.02 -45.80 3.70
C ARG A 164 -13.45 -46.15 3.31
N ASN A 165 -14.04 -45.36 2.41
CA ASN A 165 -15.43 -45.50 2.00
C ASN A 165 -15.59 -45.46 0.46
N LEU A 166 -16.39 -46.38 -0.08
CA LEU A 166 -16.64 -46.52 -1.52
C LEU A 166 -18.00 -45.95 -1.97
N THR A 167 -18.76 -45.36 -1.06
CA THR A 167 -20.17 -44.96 -1.27
C THR A 167 -20.39 -43.45 -1.28
N ILE A 168 -19.41 -42.66 -0.82
CA ILE A 168 -19.49 -41.20 -0.82
C ILE A 168 -19.19 -40.65 -2.21
N ASN A 169 -20.24 -40.38 -2.98
CA ASN A 169 -20.17 -39.91 -4.37
C ASN A 169 -20.25 -38.38 -4.47
N VAL A 170 -19.90 -37.85 -5.65
CA VAL A 170 -20.30 -36.48 -6.06
C VAL A 170 -21.41 -36.58 -7.10
N HIS A 171 -22.61 -36.06 -6.78
CA HIS A 171 -23.80 -36.22 -7.63
C HIS A 171 -24.81 -35.07 -7.44
N TYR A 172 -26.01 -35.20 -8.03
CA TYR A 172 -27.02 -34.14 -7.99
C TYR A 172 -27.79 -34.09 -6.66
N GLY A 173 -27.90 -32.91 -6.05
CA GLY A 173 -28.47 -32.72 -4.71
C GLY A 173 -29.93 -32.29 -4.63
N GLY A 174 -30.49 -31.75 -5.72
CA GLY A 174 -31.84 -31.17 -5.71
C GLY A 174 -31.87 -29.74 -6.21
N SER A 175 -33.06 -29.11 -6.13
CA SER A 175 -33.30 -27.72 -6.54
C SER A 175 -33.96 -26.88 -5.44
N ASP A 176 -33.91 -27.34 -4.18
CA ASP A 176 -34.43 -26.56 -3.05
C ASP A 176 -33.34 -25.61 -2.52
N PRO A 177 -33.50 -24.28 -2.68
CA PRO A 177 -32.53 -23.31 -2.18
C PRO A 177 -32.57 -23.16 -0.65
N GLY A 178 -33.52 -23.79 0.05
CA GLY A 178 -33.70 -23.71 1.51
C GLY A 178 -32.72 -24.54 2.35
N GLY A 179 -31.69 -25.13 1.75
CA GLY A 179 -30.61 -25.84 2.44
C GLY A 179 -30.68 -27.37 2.39
N PRO A 180 -29.65 -28.06 2.91
CA PRO A 180 -29.33 -29.48 2.65
C PRO A 180 -30.23 -30.49 3.38
N GLY A 181 -31.32 -30.05 4.03
CA GLY A 181 -32.16 -30.91 4.87
C GLY A 181 -32.77 -32.13 4.16
N SER A 182 -32.79 -32.15 2.84
CA SER A 182 -33.27 -33.26 1.99
C SER A 182 -32.17 -33.94 1.13
N TRP A 183 -30.92 -33.53 1.30
CA TRP A 183 -29.82 -33.89 0.41
C TRP A 183 -29.16 -35.21 0.85
N SER A 184 -28.50 -35.90 -0.09
CA SER A 184 -27.91 -37.23 0.11
C SER A 184 -26.88 -37.21 1.22
N ALA A 185 -27.16 -37.91 2.32
CA ALA A 185 -26.39 -37.75 3.55
C ALA A 185 -24.95 -38.31 3.41
N GLY A 186 -23.96 -37.43 3.58
CA GLY A 186 -22.52 -37.73 3.50
C GLY A 186 -21.92 -37.58 2.11
N CYS A 187 -22.74 -37.60 1.05
CA CYS A 187 -22.29 -37.36 -0.33
C CYS A 187 -22.04 -35.86 -0.57
N GLN A 188 -21.16 -35.56 -1.53
CA GLN A 188 -20.97 -34.19 -1.99
C GLN A 188 -22.00 -33.93 -3.09
N VAL A 189 -22.92 -32.98 -2.89
CA VAL A 189 -24.03 -32.83 -3.83
C VAL A 189 -24.16 -31.43 -4.41
N VAL A 190 -24.38 -31.35 -5.71
CA VAL A 190 -24.43 -30.07 -6.44
C VAL A 190 -25.87 -29.60 -6.57
N TYR A 191 -26.09 -28.33 -6.26
CA TYR A 191 -27.37 -27.66 -6.39
C TYR A 191 -27.70 -27.35 -7.86
N ASP A 192 -28.98 -27.49 -8.21
CA ASP A 192 -29.54 -27.27 -9.54
C ASP A 192 -29.12 -28.30 -10.61
N TRP A 193 -30.12 -28.82 -11.35
CA TRP A 193 -29.89 -29.88 -12.34
C TRP A 193 -29.11 -29.38 -13.56
N GLY A 194 -29.33 -28.12 -13.96
CA GLY A 194 -28.61 -27.49 -15.06
C GLY A 194 -27.13 -27.31 -14.70
N ARG A 195 -26.86 -26.75 -13.51
CA ARG A 195 -25.50 -26.57 -12.98
C ARG A 195 -24.79 -27.91 -12.75
N TYR A 196 -25.50 -28.95 -12.28
CA TYR A 196 -24.92 -30.29 -12.20
C TYR A 196 -24.48 -30.84 -13.56
N LYS A 197 -25.31 -30.71 -14.61
CA LYS A 197 -24.94 -31.12 -15.97
C LYS A 197 -23.76 -30.32 -16.51
N GLU A 198 -23.65 -29.06 -16.15
CA GLU A 198 -22.50 -28.22 -16.50
C GLU A 198 -21.20 -28.69 -15.82
N LEU A 199 -21.24 -29.02 -14.53
CA LEU A 199 -20.09 -29.64 -13.85
C LEU A 199 -19.64 -30.91 -14.57
N ILE A 200 -20.58 -31.83 -14.85
CA ILE A 200 -20.25 -33.07 -15.57
C ILE A 200 -19.70 -32.76 -16.96
N SER A 201 -20.28 -31.78 -17.66
CA SER A 201 -19.78 -31.33 -18.96
C SER A 201 -18.33 -30.84 -18.90
N LEU A 202 -17.95 -30.06 -17.88
CA LEU A 202 -16.57 -29.60 -17.69
C LEU A 202 -15.61 -30.76 -17.41
N VAL A 203 -16.00 -31.70 -16.55
CA VAL A 203 -15.19 -32.90 -16.25
C VAL A 203 -15.03 -33.79 -17.49
N GLU A 204 -16.09 -33.94 -18.31
CA GLU A 204 -16.04 -34.73 -19.53
C GLU A 204 -15.10 -34.13 -20.61
N GLN A 205 -14.82 -32.82 -20.58
CA GLN A 205 -13.86 -32.20 -21.48
C GLN A 205 -12.40 -32.57 -21.18
N ASP A 206 -12.12 -33.01 -19.96
CA ASP A 206 -10.82 -33.55 -19.60
C ASP A 206 -10.69 -34.98 -20.13
N SER A 207 -10.12 -35.14 -21.33
CA SER A 207 -9.91 -36.47 -21.92
C SER A 207 -8.97 -37.39 -21.11
N SER A 208 -8.22 -36.84 -20.15
CA SER A 208 -7.24 -37.60 -19.37
C SER A 208 -7.84 -38.38 -18.21
N VAL A 209 -9.08 -38.07 -17.79
CA VAL A 209 -9.71 -38.74 -16.64
C VAL A 209 -10.37 -40.08 -16.98
N TYR A 210 -10.40 -40.99 -16.00
CA TYR A 210 -11.02 -42.30 -16.15
C TYR A 210 -12.51 -42.21 -16.44
N GLY A 211 -12.98 -43.05 -17.37
CA GLY A 211 -14.39 -43.19 -17.70
C GLY A 211 -14.85 -42.30 -18.84
N THR A 212 -13.99 -41.44 -19.39
CA THR A 212 -14.31 -40.48 -20.45
C THR A 212 -14.69 -41.12 -21.78
N GLU A 213 -14.35 -42.40 -21.99
CA GLU A 213 -14.85 -43.20 -23.10
C GLU A 213 -16.38 -43.38 -23.09
N ASN A 214 -17.04 -43.06 -21.97
CA ASN A 214 -18.48 -43.10 -21.79
C ASN A 214 -19.10 -41.70 -21.60
N ASN A 215 -18.44 -40.64 -22.09
CA ASN A 215 -19.00 -39.28 -22.00
C ASN A 215 -20.38 -39.18 -22.65
N GLU A 216 -21.26 -38.41 -22.01
CA GLU A 216 -22.66 -38.26 -22.41
C GLU A 216 -22.98 -36.85 -22.93
N LEU A 217 -22.30 -35.82 -22.42
CA LEU A 217 -22.51 -34.41 -22.77
C LEU A 217 -21.41 -33.89 -23.71
N ASN A 218 -20.18 -34.38 -23.58
CA ASN A 218 -19.06 -34.09 -24.47
C ASN A 218 -18.49 -35.39 -25.08
N PRO A 219 -19.10 -35.93 -26.14
CA PRO A 219 -18.79 -37.27 -26.68
C PRO A 219 -17.29 -37.50 -26.95
N PRO A 220 -16.77 -38.73 -26.74
CA PRO A 220 -15.36 -38.96 -26.43
C PRO A 220 -14.36 -38.75 -27.59
N THR A 221 -13.08 -38.61 -27.23
CA THR A 221 -11.91 -38.82 -28.12
C THR A 221 -11.08 -40.07 -27.76
N SER A 222 -10.96 -40.44 -26.48
CA SER A 222 -10.40 -41.71 -25.96
C SER A 222 -10.56 -41.79 -24.42
N GLY A 223 -10.52 -42.98 -23.81
CA GLY A 223 -10.59 -43.14 -22.35
C GLY A 223 -9.28 -42.77 -21.65
N GLY A 224 -9.39 -41.98 -20.58
CA GLY A 224 -8.26 -41.49 -19.79
C GLY A 224 -7.71 -42.49 -18.75
N SER A 225 -6.66 -42.07 -18.04
CA SER A 225 -5.96 -42.88 -17.03
C SER A 225 -5.70 -42.18 -15.70
N ARG A 226 -6.23 -40.96 -15.54
CA ARG A 226 -6.09 -40.15 -14.32
C ARG A 226 -7.40 -40.18 -13.51
N PRO A 227 -7.38 -40.20 -12.18
CA PRO A 227 -8.58 -39.89 -11.41
C PRO A 227 -8.95 -38.41 -11.54
N VAL A 228 -10.23 -38.09 -11.34
CA VAL A 228 -10.63 -36.72 -11.00
C VAL A 228 -10.17 -36.44 -9.58
N ILE A 229 -9.45 -35.36 -9.36
CA ILE A 229 -9.00 -34.95 -8.03
C ILE A 229 -10.05 -34.02 -7.44
N TYR A 230 -10.50 -34.34 -6.23
CA TYR A 230 -11.43 -33.55 -5.44
C TYR A 230 -10.76 -33.19 -4.11
N ALA A 231 -10.31 -31.94 -3.97
CA ALA A 231 -9.81 -31.40 -2.71
C ALA A 231 -10.97 -30.83 -1.92
N LEU A 232 -11.20 -31.35 -0.71
CA LEU A 232 -12.13 -30.76 0.24
C LEU A 232 -11.31 -30.00 1.29
N LEU A 233 -11.43 -28.68 1.29
CA LEU A 233 -10.75 -27.77 2.20
C LEU A 233 -11.74 -27.22 3.21
N LYS A 234 -11.25 -26.76 4.36
CA LYS A 234 -12.03 -25.89 5.23
C LYS A 234 -12.21 -24.53 4.56
N GLY A 235 -13.33 -23.85 4.80
CA GLY A 235 -13.59 -22.51 4.27
C GLY A 235 -12.46 -21.55 4.64
N GLU A 236 -11.99 -21.63 5.89
CA GLU A 236 -10.82 -20.91 6.40
C GLU A 236 -9.50 -21.26 5.68
N GLU A 237 -9.35 -22.41 5.00
CA GLU A 237 -8.14 -22.75 4.23
C GLU A 237 -8.20 -22.23 2.78
N LEU A 238 -9.40 -21.88 2.32
CA LEU A 238 -9.64 -21.22 1.03
C LEU A 238 -9.44 -19.71 1.12
N VAL A 239 -9.85 -19.11 2.24
CA VAL A 239 -9.65 -17.68 2.53
C VAL A 239 -8.42 -17.41 3.41
N GLY A 240 -7.88 -18.46 4.01
CA GLY A 240 -6.72 -18.48 4.89
C GLY A 240 -5.61 -19.37 4.35
N GLY A 241 -4.45 -18.76 4.30
CA GLY A 241 -3.29 -19.16 3.51
C GLY A 241 -2.60 -17.91 3.00
N GLY A 242 -2.66 -16.89 3.85
CA GLY A 242 -2.10 -15.59 3.64
C GLY A 242 -0.87 -15.43 4.52
N TYR A 243 -0.42 -14.19 4.53
CA TYR A 243 0.69 -13.73 5.34
C TYR A 243 0.12 -13.26 6.68
N GLU A 244 0.87 -13.46 7.76
CA GLU A 244 0.52 -13.03 9.12
C GLU A 244 1.69 -12.29 9.76
N LEU A 245 1.40 -11.44 10.75
CA LEU A 245 2.42 -10.89 11.62
C LEU A 245 3.04 -11.99 12.48
N PRO A 246 4.36 -11.95 12.74
CA PRO A 246 5.04 -12.95 13.58
C PRO A 246 4.64 -12.84 15.07
N LEU A 247 4.05 -11.71 15.48
CA LEU A 247 3.57 -11.41 16.83
C LEU A 247 2.20 -10.72 16.77
N ASP A 248 1.41 -10.88 17.83
CA ASP A 248 0.20 -10.08 18.04
C ASP A 248 0.57 -8.77 18.72
N LEU A 249 0.40 -7.66 18.02
CA LEU A 249 0.75 -6.32 18.48
C LEU A 249 -0.49 -5.54 18.97
N GLY A 250 -1.59 -6.24 19.29
CA GLY A 250 -2.81 -5.66 19.86
C GLY A 250 -4.01 -5.65 18.91
N ALA A 251 -3.81 -5.90 17.62
CA ALA A 251 -4.85 -5.98 16.59
C ALA A 251 -4.98 -7.39 15.97
N GLY A 252 -4.38 -8.41 16.59
CA GLY A 252 -4.29 -9.76 16.04
C GLY A 252 -3.17 -9.91 15.02
N ARG A 253 -2.88 -11.17 14.66
CA ARG A 253 -1.79 -11.53 13.71
C ARG A 253 -2.22 -11.55 12.25
N ALA A 254 -3.51 -11.66 11.97
CA ALA A 254 -4.01 -11.70 10.61
C ALA A 254 -3.74 -10.35 9.91
N LEU A 255 -3.18 -10.38 8.70
CA LEU A 255 -2.94 -9.14 7.96
C LEU A 255 -4.27 -8.52 7.49
N SER A 256 -4.42 -7.26 7.83
CA SER A 256 -5.48 -6.33 7.41
C SER A 256 -4.89 -4.92 7.38
N ALA A 257 -5.61 -3.95 6.80
CA ALA A 257 -5.22 -2.55 6.90
C ALA A 257 -5.09 -2.08 8.37
N GLU A 258 -5.97 -2.57 9.25
CA GLU A 258 -5.97 -2.26 10.68
C GLU A 258 -4.74 -2.84 11.40
N SER A 259 -4.43 -4.14 11.21
CA SER A 259 -3.28 -4.76 11.89
C SER A 259 -1.94 -4.25 11.36
N LEU A 260 -1.86 -3.87 10.07
CA LEU A 260 -0.69 -3.20 9.50
C LEU A 260 -0.52 -1.78 10.01
N ALA A 261 -1.60 -0.99 10.08
CA ALA A 261 -1.55 0.36 10.66
C ALA A 261 -1.11 0.30 12.13
N ALA A 262 -1.65 -0.64 12.91
CA ALA A 262 -1.24 -0.89 14.28
C ALA A 262 0.24 -1.31 14.36
N ALA A 263 0.73 -2.15 13.44
CA ALA A 263 2.15 -2.54 13.43
C ALA A 263 3.10 -1.38 13.08
N PHE A 264 2.71 -0.48 12.17
CA PHE A 264 3.51 0.72 11.89
C PHE A 264 3.46 1.70 13.07
N GLN A 265 2.29 1.91 13.69
CA GLN A 265 2.20 2.71 14.91
C GLN A 265 3.06 2.12 16.02
N HIS A 266 3.01 0.80 16.23
CA HIS A 266 3.81 0.09 17.23
C HIS A 266 5.31 0.32 17.03
N THR A 267 5.79 0.28 15.79
CA THR A 267 7.23 0.35 15.46
C THR A 267 7.77 1.76 15.25
N GLU A 268 6.93 2.74 14.90
CA GLU A 268 7.35 4.11 14.58
C GLU A 268 6.94 5.12 15.67
N GLN A 269 5.88 4.84 16.44
CA GLN A 269 5.31 5.77 17.42
C GLN A 269 5.46 5.26 18.86
N ASP A 270 4.94 4.06 19.15
CA ASP A 270 4.83 3.56 20.51
C ASP A 270 6.17 3.07 21.05
N HIS A 271 6.99 2.49 20.17
CA HIS A 271 8.32 1.97 20.48
C HIS A 271 9.36 2.47 19.47
N PRO A 272 9.76 3.75 19.54
CA PRO A 272 10.75 4.31 18.62
C PRO A 272 12.13 3.65 18.83
N GLY A 273 12.81 3.32 17.74
CA GLY A 273 14.12 2.66 17.72
C GLY A 273 14.10 1.31 16.98
N GLY A 274 15.22 0.90 16.38
CA GLY A 274 15.28 -0.36 15.62
C GLY A 274 14.36 -0.40 14.40
N SER A 275 14.33 0.70 13.64
CA SER A 275 13.47 0.89 12.47
C SER A 275 14.20 0.60 11.16
N TYR A 276 13.49 0.15 10.13
CA TYR A 276 14.03 -0.08 8.79
C TYR A 276 13.98 1.20 7.94
N PRO A 277 15.02 1.56 7.14
CA PRO A 277 16.34 0.94 7.03
C PRO A 277 17.41 1.62 7.91
N ILE A 278 17.05 2.63 8.70
CA ILE A 278 17.98 3.51 9.42
C ILE A 278 17.95 3.19 10.91
N GLY A 279 19.05 2.64 11.44
CA GLY A 279 19.22 2.49 12.88
C GLY A 279 19.51 3.82 13.56
N SER A 280 19.12 3.94 14.84
CA SER A 280 19.35 5.14 15.67
C SER A 280 20.83 5.48 15.89
N ASN A 281 21.75 4.59 15.51
CA ASN A 281 23.19 4.78 15.55
C ASN A 281 23.80 5.06 14.15
N THR A 282 23.03 5.51 13.16
CA THR A 282 23.49 5.77 11.76
C THR A 282 24.05 4.56 11.02
N VAL A 283 23.64 3.36 11.43
CA VAL A 283 24.01 2.10 10.80
C VAL A 283 22.83 1.54 10.03
N TRP A 284 23.11 0.75 9.00
CA TRP A 284 22.06 0.06 8.28
C TRP A 284 21.33 -0.90 9.22
N HIS A 285 20.00 -0.85 9.19
CA HIS A 285 19.13 -1.71 9.99
C HIS A 285 18.25 -2.54 9.06
N GLY A 286 18.50 -3.85 9.01
CA GLY A 286 17.89 -4.78 8.04
C GLY A 286 16.40 -5.07 8.25
N GLY A 287 15.82 -4.62 9.36
CA GLY A 287 14.47 -5.00 9.77
C GLY A 287 13.83 -4.07 10.78
N LEU A 288 12.92 -4.62 11.58
CA LEU A 288 12.13 -3.90 12.57
C LEU A 288 12.20 -4.61 13.92
N HIS A 289 12.29 -3.85 15.01
CA HIS A 289 12.04 -4.39 16.34
C HIS A 289 10.53 -4.48 16.62
N LEU A 290 10.09 -5.63 17.13
CA LEU A 290 8.71 -5.87 17.51
C LEU A 290 8.65 -6.23 19.00
N TRP A 291 8.16 -5.30 19.81
CA TRP A 291 7.95 -5.48 21.24
C TRP A 291 6.76 -6.41 21.54
N GLY A 292 6.95 -7.32 22.49
CA GLY A 292 5.95 -8.26 22.98
C GLY A 292 6.22 -8.64 24.43
N ALA A 293 5.51 -9.61 25.00
CA ALA A 293 5.86 -10.10 26.32
C ALA A 293 6.97 -11.16 26.23
N GLU A 294 7.94 -11.11 27.16
CA GLU A 294 9.01 -12.10 27.23
C GLU A 294 8.43 -13.52 27.34
N GLY A 295 8.85 -14.42 26.46
CA GLY A 295 8.35 -15.79 26.40
C GLY A 295 7.07 -15.98 25.59
N ASP A 296 6.51 -14.93 24.97
CA ASP A 296 5.39 -15.09 24.03
C ASP A 296 5.83 -15.85 22.77
N PRO A 297 4.98 -16.71 22.19
CA PRO A 297 5.32 -17.43 20.97
C PRO A 297 5.45 -16.49 19.76
N VAL A 298 6.48 -16.74 18.96
CA VAL A 298 6.77 -16.07 17.67
C VAL A 298 6.46 -17.05 16.55
N TYR A 299 5.79 -16.58 15.50
CA TYR A 299 5.23 -17.42 14.46
C TYR A 299 5.87 -17.16 13.08
N ALA A 300 5.86 -18.17 12.22
CA ALA A 300 6.21 -18.01 10.81
C ALA A 300 5.18 -17.11 10.10
N CYS A 301 5.63 -16.02 9.49
CA CYS A 301 4.78 -15.05 8.80
C CYS A 301 4.26 -15.54 7.44
N ALA A 302 4.94 -16.53 6.86
CA ALA A 302 4.63 -17.13 5.57
C ALA A 302 5.07 -18.61 5.57
N ALA A 303 4.46 -19.43 4.72
CA ALA A 303 4.96 -20.77 4.47
C ALA A 303 6.39 -20.73 3.91
N GLY A 304 7.25 -21.64 4.35
CA GLY A 304 8.66 -21.64 3.99
C GLY A 304 9.41 -22.86 4.51
N THR A 305 10.73 -22.87 4.36
CA THR A 305 11.61 -23.91 4.90
C THR A 305 12.52 -23.29 5.96
N LEU A 306 12.47 -23.81 7.19
CA LEU A 306 13.40 -23.44 8.27
C LEU A 306 14.78 -24.00 7.97
N LEU A 307 15.70 -23.11 7.61
CA LEU A 307 17.05 -23.47 7.17
C LEU A 307 18.04 -23.52 8.33
N ALA A 308 17.95 -22.57 9.25
CA ALA A 308 18.87 -22.47 10.37
C ALA A 308 18.16 -21.93 11.63
N ALA A 309 18.56 -22.42 12.80
CA ALA A 309 18.06 -21.91 14.08
C ALA A 309 19.08 -22.05 15.20
N ARG A 310 18.95 -21.20 16.22
CA ARG A 310 19.59 -21.33 17.54
C ARG A 310 18.58 -20.94 18.62
N MET A 311 18.44 -21.77 19.65
CA MET A 311 17.54 -21.56 20.80
C MET A 311 18.25 -21.89 22.13
N ALA A 312 19.40 -21.27 22.31
CA ALA A 312 20.33 -21.51 23.40
C ALA A 312 19.82 -21.01 24.74
N GLU A 313 20.25 -21.68 25.82
CA GLU A 313 19.98 -21.28 27.20
C GLU A 313 21.19 -20.67 27.90
N GLY A 314 20.92 -19.87 28.94
CA GLY A 314 21.94 -19.33 29.83
C GLY A 314 23.01 -18.52 29.08
N GLU A 315 24.26 -18.61 29.52
CA GLU A 315 25.38 -17.86 28.92
C GLU A 315 25.64 -18.20 27.44
N ALA A 316 25.11 -19.32 26.93
CA ALA A 316 25.24 -19.67 25.52
C ALA A 316 24.26 -18.90 24.61
N GLY A 317 23.09 -18.53 25.14
CA GLY A 317 22.05 -17.76 24.44
C GLY A 317 22.07 -16.27 24.73
N GLU A 318 22.78 -15.85 25.78
CA GLU A 318 22.82 -14.47 26.24
C GLU A 318 24.12 -13.77 25.82
N GLY A 319 23.99 -12.68 25.08
CA GLY A 319 25.05 -11.74 24.72
C GLY A 319 25.00 -10.45 25.56
N GLU A 320 25.90 -9.52 25.24
CA GLU A 320 25.96 -8.22 25.91
C GLU A 320 24.65 -7.44 25.75
N PHE A 321 24.15 -7.33 24.52
CA PHE A 321 22.91 -6.63 24.21
C PHE A 321 21.65 -7.48 24.39
N GLY A 322 21.74 -8.78 24.72
CA GLY A 322 20.59 -9.65 24.93
C GLY A 322 20.69 -10.95 24.15
N SER A 323 19.54 -11.52 23.78
CA SER A 323 19.47 -12.84 23.18
C SER A 323 20.17 -12.92 21.83
N ARG A 324 20.93 -14.01 21.64
CA ARG A 324 21.65 -14.39 20.41
C ARG A 324 20.92 -15.45 19.59
N ASN A 325 19.73 -15.83 20.01
CA ASN A 325 18.93 -16.85 19.35
C ASN A 325 18.24 -16.24 18.13
N PHE A 326 18.10 -17.07 17.10
CA PHE A 326 17.48 -16.66 15.85
C PHE A 326 16.88 -17.86 15.12
N ALA A 327 16.04 -17.56 14.14
CA ALA A 327 15.55 -18.53 13.18
C ALA A 327 15.50 -17.90 11.77
N LEU A 328 15.98 -18.65 10.78
CA LEU A 328 16.07 -18.24 9.38
C LEU A 328 15.21 -19.15 8.50
N LEU A 329 14.23 -18.57 7.82
CA LEU A 329 13.39 -19.27 6.86
C LEU A 329 13.70 -18.81 5.44
N ARG A 330 13.63 -19.74 4.49
CA ARG A 330 13.57 -19.46 3.06
C ARG A 330 12.15 -19.63 2.55
N HIS A 331 11.74 -18.67 1.74
CA HIS A 331 10.46 -18.65 1.05
C HIS A 331 10.72 -18.70 -0.45
N ASP A 332 10.11 -19.67 -1.10
CA ASP A 332 10.14 -19.81 -2.56
C ASP A 332 8.73 -19.51 -3.05
N ASP A 333 8.51 -18.28 -3.54
CA ASP A 333 7.25 -17.87 -4.14
C ASP A 333 7.37 -17.80 -5.67
N GLY A 334 6.25 -17.61 -6.36
CA GLY A 334 6.25 -17.56 -7.83
C GLY A 334 6.97 -16.34 -8.42
N ALA A 335 7.33 -15.35 -7.60
CA ALA A 335 8.01 -14.11 -7.98
C ALA A 335 9.53 -14.16 -7.69
N GLY A 336 9.98 -14.99 -6.75
CA GLY A 336 11.38 -15.20 -6.45
C GLY A 336 11.64 -15.93 -5.13
N THR A 337 12.90 -15.96 -4.72
CA THR A 337 13.33 -16.51 -3.43
C THR A 337 13.67 -15.36 -2.48
N PHE A 338 13.02 -15.33 -1.31
CA PHE A 338 13.33 -14.40 -0.23
C PHE A 338 13.47 -15.14 1.11
N TYR A 339 13.98 -14.45 2.11
CA TYR A 339 14.26 -14.98 3.43
C TYR A 339 13.58 -14.13 4.49
N SER A 340 13.09 -14.77 5.55
CA SER A 340 12.73 -14.08 6.79
C SER A 340 13.66 -14.51 7.92
N LEU A 341 14.09 -13.53 8.70
CA LEU A 341 14.98 -13.73 9.84
C LEU A 341 14.33 -13.13 11.08
N LEU A 342 14.18 -13.96 12.12
CA LEU A 342 13.73 -13.53 13.44
C LEU A 342 14.90 -13.69 14.41
N CYS A 343 15.37 -12.56 14.94
CA CYS A 343 16.47 -12.45 15.89
C CYS A 343 15.97 -12.12 17.30
N HIS A 344 16.87 -12.27 18.28
CA HIS A 344 16.62 -12.05 19.71
C HIS A 344 15.53 -12.96 20.30
N LEU A 345 15.40 -14.18 19.77
CA LEU A 345 14.40 -15.14 20.26
C LEU A 345 14.72 -15.62 21.69
N GLY A 346 13.71 -16.00 22.47
CA GLY A 346 13.90 -16.60 23.78
C GLY A 346 14.54 -18.00 23.71
N PRO A 347 15.00 -18.53 24.85
CA PRO A 347 15.36 -19.95 24.96
C PRO A 347 14.14 -20.86 24.78
N LEU A 348 14.36 -22.16 24.55
CA LEU A 348 13.28 -23.14 24.51
C LEU A 348 12.56 -23.23 25.88
N PRO A 349 11.21 -23.18 25.93
CA PRO A 349 10.47 -23.45 27.15
C PRO A 349 10.63 -24.92 27.59
N PRO A 350 10.15 -25.30 28.78
CA PRO A 350 10.18 -26.69 29.23
C PRO A 350 9.54 -27.65 28.22
N ASP A 351 10.03 -28.89 28.14
CA ASP A 351 9.61 -29.88 27.11
C ASP A 351 8.09 -30.10 27.03
N ALA A 352 7.37 -29.89 28.13
CA ALA A 352 5.91 -30.01 28.19
C ALA A 352 5.15 -28.97 27.33
N GLU A 353 5.81 -27.86 26.99
CA GLU A 353 5.24 -26.77 26.19
C GLU A 353 5.64 -26.85 24.70
N LEU A 354 6.51 -27.81 24.35
CA LEU A 354 7.03 -27.97 22.99
C LEU A 354 6.12 -28.84 22.09
N SER A 355 5.06 -29.45 22.62
CA SER A 355 4.22 -30.39 21.87
C SER A 355 3.53 -29.80 20.64
N GLY A 356 3.34 -28.48 20.61
CA GLY A 356 2.75 -27.75 19.47
C GLY A 356 3.77 -27.26 18.44
N VAL A 357 5.07 -27.48 18.65
CA VAL A 357 6.13 -26.91 17.81
C VAL A 357 6.57 -27.93 16.76
N ALA A 358 5.97 -27.86 15.57
CA ALA A 358 6.08 -28.91 14.54
C ALA A 358 7.54 -29.26 14.16
N TRP A 359 8.41 -28.26 14.02
CA TRP A 359 9.79 -28.50 13.56
C TRP A 359 10.71 -29.15 14.59
N LEU A 360 10.30 -29.22 15.86
CA LEU A 360 11.03 -29.91 16.94
C LEU A 360 10.69 -31.41 17.04
N HIS A 361 9.80 -31.91 16.17
CA HIS A 361 9.39 -33.31 16.17
C HIS A 361 10.03 -34.11 15.03
N ASP A 362 10.29 -35.38 15.28
CA ASP A 362 10.78 -36.34 14.31
C ASP A 362 9.66 -36.82 13.35
N GLU A 363 10.01 -37.64 12.37
CA GLU A 363 9.05 -38.18 11.38
C GLU A 363 7.93 -39.03 12.00
N SER A 364 8.09 -39.49 13.25
CA SER A 364 7.07 -40.25 13.97
C SER A 364 6.11 -39.36 14.77
N GLY A 365 6.35 -38.05 14.80
CA GLY A 365 5.60 -37.08 15.60
C GLY A 365 6.04 -37.05 17.08
N ALA A 366 7.18 -37.65 17.43
CA ALA A 366 7.74 -37.57 18.77
C ALA A 366 8.73 -36.40 18.88
N LEU A 367 8.82 -35.78 20.06
CA LEU A 367 9.77 -34.68 20.30
C LEU A 367 11.20 -35.19 20.10
N ASP A 368 11.97 -34.54 19.21
CA ASP A 368 13.37 -34.86 18.94
C ASP A 368 14.25 -34.32 20.07
N LEU A 369 14.46 -35.15 21.10
CA LEU A 369 15.24 -34.78 22.27
C LEU A 369 16.72 -34.52 21.95
N ASP A 370 17.26 -35.06 20.86
CA ASP A 370 18.64 -34.78 20.44
C ASP A 370 18.72 -33.35 19.86
N LEU A 371 17.81 -33.01 18.95
CA LEU A 371 17.69 -31.65 18.41
C LEU A 371 17.45 -30.62 19.52
N VAL A 372 16.51 -30.89 20.43
CA VAL A 372 16.22 -30.01 21.58
C VAL A 372 17.47 -29.83 22.46
N SER A 373 18.20 -30.91 22.75
CA SER A 373 19.43 -30.82 23.56
C SER A 373 20.53 -29.99 22.89
N ARG A 374 20.67 -30.10 21.57
CA ARG A 374 21.66 -29.33 20.78
C ARG A 374 21.30 -27.85 20.75
N LEU A 375 20.02 -27.54 20.52
CA LEU A 375 19.48 -26.18 20.58
C LEU A 375 19.70 -25.52 21.94
N ARG A 376 19.28 -26.18 23.05
CA ARG A 376 19.49 -25.65 24.42
C ARG A 376 20.99 -25.44 24.72
N GLY A 377 21.86 -26.29 24.17
CA GLY A 377 23.31 -26.19 24.28
C GLY A 377 23.95 -25.06 23.46
N GLY A 378 23.16 -24.36 22.64
CA GLY A 378 23.58 -23.25 21.79
C GLY A 378 24.23 -23.64 20.48
N GLU A 379 24.05 -24.88 20.04
CA GLU A 379 24.44 -25.29 18.70
C GLU A 379 23.57 -24.59 17.66
N LEU A 380 24.20 -24.05 16.61
CA LEU A 380 23.51 -23.68 15.39
C LEU A 380 23.09 -24.97 14.68
N VAL A 381 21.80 -25.13 14.42
CA VAL A 381 21.26 -26.31 13.73
C VAL A 381 20.70 -25.93 12.37
N THR A 382 20.66 -26.90 11.45
CA THR A 382 20.03 -26.76 10.13
C THR A 382 18.88 -27.78 9.98
N PRO A 383 17.66 -27.47 10.44
CA PRO A 383 16.59 -28.46 10.55
C PRO A 383 16.05 -28.98 9.23
N ASP A 384 16.08 -28.14 8.17
CA ASP A 384 15.47 -28.43 6.86
C ASP A 384 14.00 -28.87 6.98
N LYS A 385 13.19 -28.04 7.67
CA LYS A 385 11.80 -28.34 7.99
C LYS A 385 10.87 -27.37 7.27
N ALA A 386 9.88 -27.91 6.56
CA ALA A 386 8.80 -27.11 6.00
C ALA A 386 7.88 -26.59 7.12
N LEU A 387 7.62 -25.29 7.11
CA LEU A 387 6.71 -24.60 8.01
C LEU A 387 5.56 -23.96 7.22
N GLN A 388 4.40 -23.86 7.86
CA GLN A 388 3.24 -23.11 7.41
C GLN A 388 3.17 -21.73 8.08
N THR A 389 2.43 -20.80 7.48
CA THR A 389 2.07 -19.56 8.16
C THR A 389 1.38 -19.87 9.48
N GLY A 390 1.80 -19.22 10.56
CA GLY A 390 1.25 -19.44 11.89
C GLY A 390 1.88 -20.60 12.68
N ASP A 391 2.82 -21.36 12.11
CA ASP A 391 3.59 -22.33 12.88
C ASP A 391 4.52 -21.62 13.87
N THR A 392 4.65 -22.16 15.09
CA THR A 392 5.56 -21.60 16.10
C THR A 392 7.01 -21.76 15.66
N LEU A 393 7.70 -20.63 15.56
CA LEU A 393 9.10 -20.53 15.19
C LEU A 393 10.02 -20.46 16.42
N GLY A 394 9.60 -19.71 17.43
CA GLY A 394 10.36 -19.47 18.65
C GLY A 394 9.55 -18.70 19.67
N TRP A 395 10.23 -17.96 20.54
CA TRP A 395 9.61 -17.15 21.60
C TRP A 395 10.24 -15.77 21.63
N VAL A 396 9.56 -14.76 22.19
CA VAL A 396 10.11 -13.43 22.41
C VAL A 396 11.22 -13.51 23.45
N GLY A 397 12.41 -13.02 23.11
CA GLY A 397 13.54 -12.92 24.04
C GLY A 397 13.70 -11.49 24.54
N THR A 398 14.94 -11.08 24.81
CA THR A 398 15.23 -9.71 25.22
C THR A 398 16.41 -9.11 24.44
N PHE A 399 16.37 -7.81 24.20
CA PHE A 399 17.45 -7.06 23.57
C PHE A 399 17.49 -5.59 24.05
N GLY A 400 18.64 -4.93 23.93
CA GLY A 400 18.85 -3.52 24.27
C GLY A 400 19.50 -3.27 25.63
N ASP A 401 19.78 -1.99 25.91
CA ASP A 401 20.21 -1.48 27.23
C ASP A 401 19.40 -0.22 27.60
N PRO A 402 18.46 -0.30 28.56
CA PRO A 402 18.10 -1.49 29.33
C PRO A 402 17.46 -2.58 28.45
N ARG A 403 17.55 -3.84 28.89
CA ARG A 403 16.96 -4.97 28.16
C ARG A 403 15.44 -4.91 28.14
N GLU A 404 14.88 -5.02 26.94
CA GLU A 404 13.43 -5.03 26.70
C GLU A 404 13.00 -6.31 25.98
N ALA A 405 11.73 -6.70 26.14
CA ALA A 405 11.18 -7.89 25.52
C ALA A 405 10.75 -7.58 24.08
N LEU A 406 11.54 -8.06 23.12
CA LEU A 406 11.33 -7.80 21.69
C LEU A 406 11.95 -8.90 20.84
N VAL A 407 11.58 -8.91 19.56
CA VAL A 407 12.27 -9.64 18.50
C VAL A 407 12.66 -8.69 17.38
N HIS A 408 13.74 -9.00 16.67
CA HIS A 408 14.13 -8.27 15.46
C HIS A 408 13.69 -9.08 14.24
N PHE A 409 12.88 -8.48 13.35
CA PHE A 409 12.31 -9.13 12.17
C PHE A 409 12.88 -8.51 10.90
N GLU A 410 13.58 -9.30 10.07
CA GLU A 410 14.06 -8.89 8.75
C GLU A 410 13.43 -9.70 7.61
N VAL A 411 13.37 -9.07 6.44
CA VAL A 411 13.11 -9.74 5.16
C VAL A 411 14.18 -9.30 4.15
N PHE A 412 14.81 -10.27 3.49
CA PHE A 412 15.85 -10.00 2.49
C PHE A 412 15.87 -11.01 1.32
N ALA A 413 16.50 -10.64 0.21
CA ALA A 413 16.60 -11.44 -1.00
C ALA A 413 17.91 -11.21 -1.77
N GLU A 414 18.35 -12.20 -2.56
CA GLU A 414 19.53 -12.05 -3.43
C GLU A 414 19.25 -11.08 -4.59
N GLU A 415 18.07 -11.20 -5.20
CA GLU A 415 17.59 -10.36 -6.29
C GLU A 415 16.71 -9.23 -5.76
N ASN A 416 16.61 -8.13 -6.52
CA ASN A 416 15.71 -7.03 -6.17
C ASN A 416 14.26 -7.41 -6.52
N LEU A 417 13.57 -8.08 -5.60
CA LEU A 417 12.18 -8.49 -5.81
C LEU A 417 11.19 -7.31 -5.84
N SER A 418 11.62 -6.11 -5.46
CA SER A 418 10.79 -4.90 -5.51
C SER A 418 10.79 -4.20 -6.88
N GLU A 419 11.66 -4.62 -7.80
CA GLU A 419 11.80 -3.97 -9.10
C GLU A 419 10.51 -4.05 -9.92
N GLY A 420 9.95 -2.89 -10.29
CA GLY A 420 8.71 -2.80 -11.05
C GLY A 420 7.43 -2.87 -10.20
N LEU A 421 7.52 -3.04 -8.88
CA LEU A 421 6.37 -2.93 -7.99
C LEU A 421 5.97 -1.46 -7.79
N ALA A 422 4.66 -1.20 -7.81
CA ALA A 422 4.12 0.15 -7.67
C ALA A 422 4.52 0.79 -6.33
N GLY A 423 5.08 2.01 -6.39
CA GLY A 423 5.51 2.78 -5.22
C GLY A 423 6.82 2.31 -4.57
N TRP A 424 7.43 1.21 -5.02
CA TRP A 424 8.72 0.76 -4.52
C TRP A 424 9.88 1.50 -5.17
N ARG A 425 10.83 1.93 -4.34
CA ARG A 425 12.10 2.55 -4.75
C ARG A 425 13.26 1.65 -4.33
N ALA A 426 14.40 1.77 -5.01
CA ALA A 426 15.58 0.96 -4.71
C ALA A 426 16.83 1.82 -4.52
N VAL A 427 17.63 1.50 -3.51
CA VAL A 427 18.95 2.09 -3.24
C VAL A 427 19.97 0.98 -3.02
N SER A 428 21.18 1.13 -3.56
CA SER A 428 22.31 0.25 -3.31
C SER A 428 23.39 1.03 -2.58
N ASP A 429 23.91 0.45 -1.51
CA ASP A 429 25.17 0.82 -0.91
C ASP A 429 26.24 -0.16 -1.40
N ASP A 430 27.27 0.33 -2.09
CA ASP A 430 28.22 -0.54 -2.80
C ASP A 430 29.43 -0.92 -1.93
N ASN A 431 29.58 -0.35 -0.73
CA ASN A 431 30.58 -0.76 0.24
C ASN A 431 29.98 -1.77 1.24
N GLU A 432 30.86 -2.47 1.96
CA GLU A 432 30.49 -3.50 2.94
C GLU A 432 30.86 -3.06 4.37
N ASP A 433 30.76 -1.76 4.67
CA ASP A 433 31.26 -1.18 5.92
C ASP A 433 30.20 -1.01 7.03
N PHE A 434 28.96 -1.45 6.78
CA PHE A 434 27.83 -1.43 7.71
C PHE A 434 27.29 -0.03 8.06
N THR A 435 28.01 1.05 7.71
CA THR A 435 27.57 2.42 7.94
C THR A 435 26.69 2.92 6.80
N ILE A 436 25.77 3.85 7.11
CA ILE A 436 24.95 4.48 6.09
C ILE A 436 25.77 5.64 5.49
N ASP A 437 26.46 5.39 4.37
CA ASP A 437 27.14 6.44 3.60
C ASP A 437 26.43 6.78 2.27
N ALA A 438 25.34 6.07 1.97
CA ALA A 438 24.46 6.35 0.85
C ALA A 438 23.73 7.69 1.06
N ALA A 439 24.26 8.77 0.47
CA ALA A 439 23.69 10.13 0.53
C ALA A 439 22.20 10.23 0.19
N LYS A 440 21.66 9.28 -0.60
CA LYS A 440 20.23 9.20 -0.96
C LYS A 440 19.31 8.73 0.17
N VAL A 441 19.84 8.08 1.20
CA VAL A 441 19.11 7.64 2.40
C VAL A 441 19.44 8.59 3.55
N PHE A 442 20.72 8.94 3.69
CA PHE A 442 21.18 9.89 4.70
C PHE A 442 20.53 11.29 4.56
N GLY A 443 20.25 11.74 3.33
CA GLY A 443 19.59 13.02 3.07
C GLY A 443 18.06 13.04 3.24
N LEU A 444 17.44 11.93 3.64
CA LEU A 444 15.99 11.88 3.93
C LEU A 444 15.65 12.37 5.33
N VAL A 445 16.60 12.27 6.27
CA VAL A 445 16.42 12.70 7.67
C VAL A 445 16.88 14.15 7.81
N GLU A 446 16.01 15.02 8.32
CA GLU A 446 16.35 16.41 8.60
C GLU A 446 17.37 16.50 9.74
N GLN A 447 18.42 17.30 9.55
CA GLN A 447 19.56 17.40 10.47
C GLN A 447 19.53 18.74 11.19
N GLU A 448 19.54 18.74 12.52
CA GLU A 448 19.75 19.94 13.31
C GLU A 448 21.21 20.38 13.15
N TRP A 449 21.41 21.52 12.49
CA TRP A 449 22.74 22.05 12.23
C TRP A 449 23.50 22.32 13.54
N THR A 450 24.41 21.41 13.91
CA THR A 450 25.46 21.70 14.89
C THR A 450 26.76 22.03 14.16
N ALA A 451 27.35 23.18 14.49
CA ALA A 451 28.45 23.80 13.74
C ALA A 451 29.83 23.12 13.90
N SER A 452 29.89 21.79 13.97
CA SER A 452 31.14 21.04 14.08
C SER A 452 31.27 19.96 13.01
N ASP A 453 32.03 20.34 11.97
CA ASP A 453 32.64 19.51 10.91
C ASP A 453 31.73 19.04 9.76
N PRO A 454 31.75 19.70 8.58
CA PRO A 454 30.92 19.40 7.41
C PRO A 454 31.32 18.11 6.64
N GLY A 455 31.97 17.16 7.31
CA GLY A 455 32.35 15.86 6.76
C GLY A 455 32.08 14.68 7.71
N LEU A 456 31.42 14.93 8.85
CA LEU A 456 31.12 13.97 9.91
C LEU A 456 29.79 14.36 10.61
N SER A 457 28.75 14.79 9.88
CA SER A 457 27.43 14.90 10.50
C SER A 457 26.90 13.49 10.71
N ASN A 458 26.65 13.12 11.96
CA ASN A 458 26.00 11.87 12.31
C ASN A 458 24.58 12.24 12.71
N LEU A 459 23.58 11.52 12.18
CA LEU A 459 22.24 11.63 12.72
C LEU A 459 22.30 11.17 14.18
N ASP A 460 21.73 11.95 15.09
CA ASP A 460 21.52 11.46 16.44
C ASP A 460 20.25 10.60 16.52
N ALA A 461 20.11 9.85 17.62
CA ALA A 461 18.97 8.97 17.83
C ALA A 461 17.64 9.74 17.83
N ASP A 462 17.62 10.96 18.36
CA ASP A 462 16.40 11.78 18.44
C ASP A 462 15.96 12.22 17.05
N GLU A 463 16.90 12.56 16.16
CA GLU A 463 16.64 12.90 14.74
C GLU A 463 16.04 11.72 13.97
N VAL A 464 16.59 10.52 14.15
CA VAL A 464 16.10 9.30 13.50
C VAL A 464 14.71 8.93 14.03
N GLU A 465 14.51 8.95 15.35
CA GLU A 465 13.21 8.65 15.95
C GLU A 465 12.14 9.67 15.57
N ARG A 466 12.50 10.96 15.48
CA ARG A 466 11.61 12.01 14.98
C ARG A 466 11.22 11.76 13.51
N PHE A 467 12.20 11.43 12.66
CA PHE A 467 11.93 11.12 11.26
C PHE A 467 10.92 9.98 11.09
N TYR A 468 11.04 8.89 11.84
CA TYR A 468 10.06 7.80 11.74
C TYR A 468 8.68 8.21 12.24
N ARG A 469 8.62 9.04 13.28
CA ARG A 469 7.36 9.59 13.80
C ARG A 469 6.63 10.49 12.81
N GLU A 470 7.36 11.22 11.97
CA GLU A 470 6.81 12.27 11.09
C GLU A 470 6.72 11.83 9.61
N ASP A 471 7.73 11.12 9.09
CA ASP A 471 7.87 10.74 7.68
C ASP A 471 8.30 9.28 7.46
N GLY A 472 8.15 8.39 8.47
CA GLY A 472 8.50 6.97 8.33
C GLY A 472 7.88 6.30 7.11
N ALA A 473 6.69 6.75 6.70
CA ALA A 473 5.98 6.31 5.49
C ALA A 473 6.81 6.42 4.21
N SER A 474 7.71 7.40 4.08
CA SER A 474 8.50 7.60 2.86
C SER A 474 9.52 6.48 2.62
N VAL A 475 9.97 5.78 3.67
CA VAL A 475 10.95 4.69 3.59
C VAL A 475 10.35 3.29 3.69
N ARG A 476 9.05 3.16 4.00
CA ARG A 476 8.34 1.86 4.08
C ARG A 476 8.45 1.05 2.77
N LYS A 477 8.41 1.70 1.60
CA LYS A 477 8.57 1.06 0.28
C LYS A 477 9.93 1.37 -0.37
N LEU A 478 11.00 1.37 0.42
CA LEU A 478 12.37 1.55 -0.07
C LEU A 478 13.15 0.25 0.09
N ALA A 479 13.48 -0.45 -0.99
CA ALA A 479 14.39 -1.60 -0.95
C ALA A 479 15.85 -1.12 -0.92
N CYS A 480 16.64 -1.64 0.01
CA CYS A 480 18.02 -1.21 0.22
C CYS A 480 18.99 -2.40 0.10
N LYS A 481 20.05 -2.26 -0.70
CA LYS A 481 21.08 -3.30 -0.84
C LYS A 481 22.30 -2.96 0.02
N PHE A 482 22.56 -3.75 1.06
CA PHE A 482 23.68 -3.54 2.00
C PHE A 482 24.05 -4.86 2.72
N VAL A 483 25.02 -4.81 3.63
CA VAL A 483 25.39 -5.91 4.53
C VAL A 483 24.85 -5.62 5.92
N SER A 484 23.87 -6.40 6.39
CA SER A 484 23.28 -6.23 7.73
C SER A 484 24.24 -6.65 8.84
N GLU A 485 23.93 -6.22 10.07
CA GLU A 485 24.73 -6.39 11.28
C GLU A 485 25.15 -7.84 11.56
N TRP A 486 24.35 -8.83 11.15
CA TRP A 486 24.62 -10.25 11.36
C TRP A 486 25.61 -10.88 10.36
N GLY A 487 26.01 -10.13 9.33
CA GLY A 487 26.75 -10.61 8.18
C GLY A 487 28.12 -9.98 7.99
N VAL A 488 28.60 -9.14 8.90
CA VAL A 488 29.83 -8.34 8.71
C VAL A 488 31.08 -9.24 8.54
N PRO A 489 31.85 -9.13 7.43
CA PRO A 489 33.03 -9.97 7.18
C PRO A 489 34.14 -9.87 8.22
N ASP A 490 34.40 -8.65 8.69
CA ASP A 490 35.41 -8.36 9.69
C ASP A 490 34.86 -7.28 10.63
N VAL A 491 34.22 -7.72 11.72
CA VAL A 491 33.63 -6.84 12.74
C VAL A 491 34.70 -5.91 13.32
N GLY A 492 35.94 -6.38 13.49
CA GLY A 492 37.02 -5.56 14.02
C GLY A 492 37.36 -4.40 13.09
N ALA A 493 37.48 -4.68 11.78
CA ALA A 493 37.74 -3.65 10.78
C ALA A 493 36.57 -2.66 10.62
N ALA A 494 35.33 -3.15 10.66
CA ALA A 494 34.13 -2.29 10.59
C ALA A 494 34.06 -1.35 11.81
N VAL A 495 34.24 -1.87 13.02
CA VAL A 495 34.29 -1.06 14.25
C VAL A 495 35.49 -0.10 14.25
N GLU A 496 36.65 -0.50 13.70
CA GLU A 496 37.79 0.41 13.56
C GLU A 496 37.49 1.58 12.61
N ALA A 497 36.73 1.35 11.53
CA ALA A 497 36.31 2.39 10.60
C ALA A 497 35.33 3.40 11.22
N MET A 498 34.58 3.00 12.25
CA MET A 498 33.67 3.86 13.01
C MET A 498 34.38 4.74 14.07
N ASN A 499 35.68 4.51 14.33
CA ASN A 499 36.41 5.25 15.36
C ASN A 499 36.45 6.76 15.08
N GLY A 500 35.89 7.55 15.99
CA GLY A 500 35.82 9.02 15.89
C GLY A 500 34.45 9.56 15.45
N VAL A 501 33.50 8.65 15.17
CA VAL A 501 32.10 8.95 14.86
C VAL A 501 31.23 8.79 16.12
N TRP A 502 31.44 7.71 16.89
CA TRP A 502 30.78 7.42 18.18
C TRP A 502 31.69 6.57 19.09
N ASP A 503 31.24 6.25 20.32
CA ASP A 503 32.00 5.41 21.26
C ASP A 503 31.95 3.93 20.83
N THR A 504 33.11 3.40 20.46
CA THR A 504 33.30 2.04 19.95
C THR A 504 33.93 1.10 20.99
N GLU A 505 34.12 1.55 22.24
CA GLU A 505 34.73 0.74 23.30
C GLU A 505 33.91 -0.53 23.57
N GLY A 506 34.48 -1.71 23.29
CA GLY A 506 33.83 -3.01 23.50
C GLY A 506 32.88 -3.47 22.39
N LEU A 507 32.63 -2.65 21.37
CA LEU A 507 31.64 -2.94 20.33
C LEU A 507 31.99 -4.18 19.48
N THR A 508 33.28 -4.42 19.22
CA THR A 508 33.70 -5.63 18.50
C THR A 508 33.34 -6.90 19.27
N GLU A 509 33.62 -6.92 20.57
CA GLU A 509 33.24 -8.02 21.45
C GLU A 509 31.73 -8.17 21.58
N ALA A 510 30.98 -7.06 21.54
CA ALA A 510 29.53 -7.03 21.65
C ALA A 510 28.80 -7.53 20.38
N LEU A 511 29.31 -7.22 19.18
CA LEU A 511 28.68 -7.59 17.88
C LEU A 511 29.11 -8.96 17.34
N THR A 512 30.32 -9.41 17.64
CA THR A 512 30.82 -10.74 17.22
C THR A 512 29.86 -11.90 17.54
N PRO A 513 29.19 -11.94 18.71
CA PRO A 513 28.25 -13.01 19.08
C PRO A 513 27.02 -13.14 18.16
N TYR A 514 26.69 -12.13 17.35
CA TYR A 514 25.52 -12.07 16.46
C TYR A 514 25.84 -12.44 14.99
N GLN A 515 27.09 -12.75 14.66
CA GLN A 515 27.57 -13.05 13.29
C GLN A 515 27.19 -14.47 12.80
N TRP A 516 25.90 -14.80 12.75
CA TRP A 516 25.44 -16.15 12.40
C TRP A 516 25.76 -16.57 10.97
N TRP A 517 25.87 -15.63 10.01
CA TRP A 517 26.13 -15.95 8.61
C TRP A 517 27.49 -16.63 8.43
N SER A 518 28.54 -16.04 9.02
CA SER A 518 29.89 -16.58 8.97
C SER A 518 29.96 -17.94 9.65
N GLU A 519 29.24 -18.13 10.77
CA GLU A 519 29.18 -19.42 11.46
C GLU A 519 28.52 -20.51 10.59
N LEU A 520 27.45 -20.18 9.86
CA LEU A 520 26.78 -21.12 8.94
C LEU A 520 27.71 -21.55 7.80
N VAL A 521 28.45 -20.59 7.23
CA VAL A 521 29.44 -20.84 6.16
C VAL A 521 30.59 -21.69 6.67
N GLU A 522 31.13 -21.40 7.87
CA GLU A 522 32.19 -22.18 8.51
C GLU A 522 31.76 -23.61 8.85
N ALA A 523 30.48 -23.79 9.20
CA ALA A 523 29.86 -25.10 9.38
C ALA A 523 29.66 -25.87 8.07
N GLY A 524 29.89 -25.24 6.92
CA GLY A 524 29.85 -25.88 5.60
C GLY A 524 28.49 -25.81 4.90
N HIS A 525 27.61 -24.88 5.30
CA HIS A 525 26.24 -24.76 4.82
C HIS A 525 26.01 -23.49 3.98
N ALA A 526 27.03 -23.03 3.26
CA ALA A 526 26.93 -21.85 2.39
C ALA A 526 25.92 -22.02 1.25
N ASP A 527 25.55 -23.25 0.91
CA ASP A 527 24.53 -23.59 -0.09
C ASP A 527 23.10 -23.28 0.34
N LEU A 528 22.87 -23.02 1.64
CA LEU A 528 21.57 -22.62 2.18
C LEU A 528 21.33 -21.11 2.10
N LEU A 529 22.34 -20.32 1.73
CA LEU A 529 22.32 -18.86 1.77
C LEU A 529 22.38 -18.26 0.36
N PRO A 530 21.99 -16.98 0.21
CA PRO A 530 22.32 -16.20 -0.98
C PRO A 530 23.82 -16.26 -1.33
N ALA A 531 24.13 -16.09 -2.62
CA ALA A 531 25.52 -16.16 -3.10
C ALA A 531 26.45 -15.10 -2.48
N SER A 532 25.89 -14.01 -1.96
CA SER A 532 26.58 -12.96 -1.22
C SER A 532 25.76 -12.52 -0.02
N ARG A 533 26.45 -12.03 1.01
CA ARG A 533 25.86 -11.33 2.18
C ARG A 533 25.35 -9.92 1.84
N HIS A 534 25.76 -9.38 0.69
CA HIS A 534 25.30 -8.09 0.17
C HIS A 534 23.98 -8.29 -0.57
N VAL A 535 22.88 -8.19 0.18
CA VAL A 535 21.53 -8.59 -0.23
C VAL A 535 20.58 -7.41 -0.21
N TRP A 536 19.45 -7.55 -0.89
CA TRP A 536 18.37 -6.57 -0.86
C TRP A 536 17.52 -6.80 0.39
N HIS A 537 17.45 -5.81 1.26
CA HIS A 537 16.54 -5.75 2.39
C HIS A 537 15.28 -4.97 2.00
N MET A 538 14.15 -5.33 2.58
CA MET A 538 12.87 -4.63 2.43
C MET A 538 12.23 -4.44 3.80
N ASN A 539 11.41 -3.41 3.97
CA ASN A 539 10.57 -3.28 5.16
C ASN A 539 9.68 -4.54 5.28
N PRO A 540 9.80 -5.33 6.36
CA PRO A 540 9.06 -6.58 6.50
C PRO A 540 7.54 -6.41 6.45
N LEU A 541 7.00 -5.35 7.06
CA LEU A 541 5.56 -5.09 7.10
C LEU A 541 5.03 -4.72 5.72
N SER A 542 5.70 -3.83 5.00
CA SER A 542 5.31 -3.48 3.62
C SER A 542 5.51 -4.64 2.63
N TRP A 543 6.50 -5.50 2.86
CA TRP A 543 6.66 -6.70 2.05
C TRP A 543 5.49 -7.69 2.28
N LEU A 544 5.12 -7.94 3.54
CA LEU A 544 3.95 -8.77 3.86
C LEU A 544 2.64 -8.16 3.33
N GLU A 545 2.49 -6.83 3.40
CA GLU A 545 1.37 -6.09 2.79
C GLU A 545 1.29 -6.35 1.27
N HIS A 546 2.42 -6.22 0.57
CA HIS A 546 2.51 -6.48 -0.87
C HIS A 546 2.14 -7.93 -1.20
N LEU A 547 2.75 -8.88 -0.51
CA LEU A 547 2.51 -10.30 -0.70
C LEU A 547 1.05 -10.68 -0.43
N ALA A 548 0.41 -10.04 0.55
CA ALA A 548 -1.00 -10.21 0.86
C ALA A 548 -1.95 -9.51 -0.12
N GLY A 549 -1.44 -8.69 -1.05
CA GLY A 549 -2.23 -7.91 -2.00
C GLY A 549 -3.04 -6.78 -1.35
N LEU A 550 -2.69 -6.37 -0.12
CA LEU A 550 -3.45 -5.37 0.64
C LEU A 550 -3.10 -3.92 0.21
N GLY A 551 -1.92 -3.72 -0.35
CA GLY A 551 -1.44 -2.42 -0.83
C GLY A 551 -1.93 -2.02 -2.22
N GLU A 552 -2.67 -2.89 -2.93
CA GLU A 552 -3.28 -2.58 -4.24
C GLU A 552 -4.69 -1.96 -4.10
N SER A 553 -5.27 -1.94 -2.90
CA SER A 553 -6.64 -1.47 -2.68
C SER A 553 -6.78 -0.06 -2.07
N ALA A 554 -5.69 0.70 -1.91
CA ALA A 554 -5.72 2.06 -1.34
C ALA A 554 -5.18 3.17 -2.26
N ALA A 555 -4.73 2.84 -3.48
CA ALA A 555 -4.87 3.79 -4.57
C ALA A 555 -6.34 3.69 -4.99
N GLU A 556 -7.12 4.78 -4.88
CA GLU A 556 -8.46 4.85 -5.48
C GLU A 556 -8.40 4.15 -6.84
N ALA A 557 -9.22 3.12 -7.04
CA ALA A 557 -9.19 2.28 -8.23
C ALA A 557 -9.14 3.17 -9.47
N VAL A 558 -7.93 3.36 -10.02
CA VAL A 558 -7.71 4.30 -11.09
C VAL A 558 -8.40 3.69 -12.31
N PRO A 559 -9.46 4.32 -12.85
CA PRO A 559 -10.26 3.68 -13.88
C PRO A 559 -9.40 3.36 -15.11
N GLU A 560 -9.62 2.19 -15.73
CA GLU A 560 -8.92 1.81 -16.97
C GLU A 560 -9.18 2.78 -18.15
N LYS A 561 -10.12 3.72 -18.00
CA LYS A 561 -10.47 4.76 -18.99
C LYS A 561 -11.01 6.02 -18.33
N GLY A 562 -10.82 7.15 -19.00
CA GLY A 562 -11.29 8.47 -18.58
C GLY A 562 -10.13 9.38 -18.19
N SER A 563 -10.46 10.53 -17.61
CA SER A 563 -9.44 11.48 -17.13
C SER A 563 -9.89 12.22 -15.89
N TYR A 564 -8.94 12.63 -15.07
CA TYR A 564 -9.17 13.64 -14.04
C TYR A 564 -8.91 15.01 -14.65
N ARG A 565 -9.78 16.00 -14.42
CA ARG A 565 -9.64 17.34 -15.00
C ARG A 565 -9.46 18.39 -13.92
N GLY A 566 -8.30 19.03 -13.93
CA GLY A 566 -8.09 20.28 -13.22
C GLY A 566 -8.51 21.49 -14.04
N ILE A 567 -9.34 22.35 -13.46
CA ILE A 567 -9.64 23.68 -14.02
C ILE A 567 -8.86 24.70 -13.19
N LEU A 568 -7.93 25.39 -13.84
CA LEU A 568 -7.12 26.42 -13.22
C LEU A 568 -7.83 27.76 -13.45
N ASP A 569 -8.58 28.21 -12.44
CA ASP A 569 -9.34 29.45 -12.49
C ASP A 569 -8.53 30.63 -11.94
N GLY A 570 -8.62 31.79 -12.60
CA GLY A 570 -7.92 33.02 -12.22
C GLY A 570 -7.05 33.58 -13.33
N LEU A 571 -6.54 34.80 -13.11
CA LEU A 571 -5.64 35.50 -14.04
C LEU A 571 -4.25 34.83 -14.07
N LEU A 572 -4.16 33.59 -14.56
CA LEU A 572 -2.90 32.84 -14.73
C LEU A 572 -1.93 33.54 -15.69
N PHE A 573 -2.50 34.33 -16.61
CA PHE A 573 -1.77 35.07 -17.62
C PHE A 573 -2.35 36.47 -17.73
N GLU A 574 -1.48 37.45 -17.92
CA GLU A 574 -1.93 38.78 -18.32
C GLU A 574 -2.53 38.76 -19.73
N THR A 575 -3.33 39.79 -20.04
CA THR A 575 -3.87 39.98 -21.38
C THR A 575 -2.76 39.95 -22.42
N ASN A 576 -2.95 39.11 -23.44
CA ASN A 576 -2.01 38.96 -24.54
C ASN A 576 -0.60 38.46 -24.13
N LYS A 577 -0.47 37.81 -22.98
CA LYS A 577 0.79 37.23 -22.48
C LYS A 577 0.65 35.72 -22.25
N THR A 578 1.81 35.08 -22.19
CA THR A 578 1.98 33.63 -21.97
C THR A 578 2.80 33.34 -20.71
N PHE A 579 3.25 34.37 -19.98
CA PHE A 579 3.98 34.20 -18.73
C PHE A 579 3.04 33.73 -17.62
N LEU A 580 3.36 32.61 -16.99
CA LEU A 580 2.58 32.04 -15.90
C LEU A 580 2.83 32.86 -14.62
N LEU A 581 1.79 33.54 -14.15
CA LEU A 581 1.87 34.45 -13.02
C LEU A 581 2.04 33.69 -11.68
N PRO A 582 2.63 34.33 -10.65
CA PRO A 582 2.85 33.71 -9.34
C PRO A 582 1.59 33.09 -8.70
N GLY A 583 0.42 33.69 -8.94
CA GLY A 583 -0.85 33.17 -8.42
C GLY A 583 -1.20 31.76 -8.91
N ALA A 584 -0.53 31.25 -9.96
CA ALA A 584 -0.73 29.88 -10.43
C ALA A 584 -0.09 28.83 -9.50
N PHE A 585 0.89 29.18 -8.67
CA PHE A 585 1.69 28.19 -7.93
C PHE A 585 0.88 27.31 -6.99
N THR A 586 -0.13 27.89 -6.34
CA THR A 586 -1.06 27.15 -5.46
C THR A 586 -1.67 25.97 -6.21
N ALA A 587 -2.23 26.23 -7.38
CA ALA A 587 -2.86 25.20 -8.18
C ALA A 587 -1.86 24.21 -8.80
N MET A 588 -0.64 24.67 -9.14
CA MET A 588 0.43 23.79 -9.64
C MET A 588 0.91 22.81 -8.55
N ARG A 589 0.99 23.25 -7.28
CA ARG A 589 1.30 22.38 -6.14
C ARG A 589 0.22 21.33 -5.93
N GLY A 590 -1.06 21.73 -5.96
CA GLY A 590 -2.18 20.79 -5.87
C GLY A 590 -2.20 19.76 -7.01
N LEU A 591 -1.86 20.19 -8.23
CA LEU A 591 -1.69 19.31 -9.39
C LEU A 591 -0.55 18.30 -9.16
N LYS A 592 0.64 18.75 -8.75
CA LYS A 592 1.76 17.85 -8.46
C LYS A 592 1.40 16.86 -7.36
N ARG A 593 0.79 17.30 -6.25
CA ARG A 593 0.34 16.42 -5.16
C ARG A 593 -0.65 15.37 -5.63
N PHE A 594 -1.58 15.74 -6.53
CA PHE A 594 -2.47 14.76 -7.15
C PHE A 594 -1.68 13.76 -8.01
N TYR A 595 -0.75 14.23 -8.84
CA TYR A 595 0.08 13.35 -9.66
C TYR A 595 0.93 12.39 -8.83
N ASP A 596 1.53 12.85 -7.73
CA ASP A 596 2.35 12.02 -6.83
C ASP A 596 1.55 10.90 -6.18
N ARG A 597 0.24 11.11 -5.95
CA ARG A 597 -0.70 10.07 -5.46
C ARG A 597 -1.12 9.06 -6.54
N HIS A 598 -0.98 9.42 -7.80
CA HIS A 598 -1.37 8.61 -8.95
C HIS A 598 -0.23 8.56 -10.00
N PRO A 599 0.94 8.02 -9.65
CA PRO A 599 2.12 8.08 -10.51
C PRO A 599 1.90 7.31 -11.82
N GLY A 600 2.48 7.83 -12.91
CA GLY A 600 2.43 7.17 -14.23
C GLY A 600 1.29 7.62 -15.14
N MET A 601 0.40 8.51 -14.69
CA MET A 601 -0.59 9.14 -15.56
C MET A 601 0.07 9.96 -16.68
N GLU A 602 -0.58 10.01 -17.84
CA GLU A 602 -0.21 10.93 -18.91
C GLU A 602 -0.98 12.26 -18.75
N VAL A 603 -0.29 13.39 -18.97
CA VAL A 603 -0.83 14.72 -18.72
C VAL A 603 -1.12 15.43 -20.04
N LEU A 604 -2.28 16.06 -20.18
CA LEU A 604 -2.64 16.91 -21.31
C LEU A 604 -3.00 18.30 -20.82
N VAL A 605 -2.24 19.31 -21.23
CA VAL A 605 -2.52 20.72 -20.92
C VAL A 605 -3.25 21.36 -22.10
N THR A 606 -4.47 21.86 -21.88
CA THR A 606 -5.27 22.52 -22.91
C THR A 606 -5.47 24.00 -22.63
N GLY A 607 -5.12 24.86 -23.58
CA GLY A 607 -5.29 26.31 -23.44
C GLY A 607 -6.53 26.84 -24.17
N HIS A 608 -7.20 27.83 -23.60
CA HIS A 608 -8.38 28.50 -24.17
C HIS A 608 -8.20 30.03 -24.25
N ALA A 609 -8.93 30.65 -25.17
CA ALA A 609 -8.97 32.10 -25.36
C ALA A 609 -10.41 32.61 -25.46
N ASP A 610 -10.62 33.90 -25.13
CA ASP A 610 -11.90 34.57 -25.35
C ASP A 610 -12.03 35.07 -26.80
N ARG A 611 -13.22 35.55 -27.18
CA ARG A 611 -13.52 36.01 -28.55
C ARG A 611 -13.09 37.46 -28.83
N SER A 612 -12.23 38.06 -28.01
CA SER A 612 -11.86 39.48 -28.18
C SER A 612 -10.81 39.74 -29.28
N GLY A 613 -10.08 38.70 -29.67
CA GLY A 613 -8.99 38.74 -30.66
C GLY A 613 -9.37 38.18 -32.04
N ASP A 614 -8.36 38.07 -32.91
CA ASP A 614 -8.49 37.32 -34.16
C ASP A 614 -8.45 35.81 -33.87
N GLU A 615 -9.31 35.03 -34.53
CA GLU A 615 -9.49 33.59 -34.27
C GLU A 615 -8.18 32.79 -34.38
N GLU A 616 -7.37 33.03 -35.42
CA GLU A 616 -6.09 32.33 -35.62
C GLU A 616 -5.07 32.75 -34.57
N TYR A 617 -5.04 34.05 -34.24
CA TYR A 617 -4.20 34.56 -33.17
C TYR A 617 -4.57 33.97 -31.81
N ASN A 618 -5.86 33.88 -31.50
CA ASN A 618 -6.40 33.31 -30.27
C ASN A 618 -6.05 31.83 -30.12
N ARG A 619 -6.13 31.06 -31.22
CA ARG A 619 -5.68 29.66 -31.26
C ARG A 619 -4.18 29.55 -30.91
N LEU A 620 -3.32 30.30 -31.59
CA LEU A 620 -1.88 30.29 -31.33
C LEU A 620 -1.55 30.74 -29.90
N LEU A 621 -2.20 31.80 -29.40
CA LEU A 621 -1.99 32.30 -28.04
C LEU A 621 -2.38 31.25 -26.99
N SER A 622 -3.50 30.56 -27.20
CA SER A 622 -3.94 29.50 -26.29
C SER A 622 -2.96 28.32 -26.25
N GLU A 623 -2.38 27.94 -27.39
CA GLU A 623 -1.37 26.89 -27.48
C GLU A 623 -0.07 27.30 -26.77
N GLU A 624 0.38 28.55 -26.95
CA GLU A 624 1.58 29.04 -26.26
C GLU A 624 1.41 29.14 -24.74
N ARG A 625 0.18 29.38 -24.25
CA ARG A 625 -0.13 29.32 -22.81
C ARG A 625 -0.05 27.89 -22.27
N ALA A 626 -0.61 26.93 -23.00
CA ALA A 626 -0.48 25.51 -22.64
C ALA A 626 0.98 25.06 -22.64
N ARG A 627 1.77 25.49 -23.63
CA ARG A 627 3.21 25.21 -23.72
C ARG A 627 4.01 25.88 -22.60
N ALA A 628 3.69 27.11 -22.22
CA ALA A 628 4.35 27.78 -21.10
C ALA A 628 4.10 27.05 -19.77
N MET A 629 2.88 26.56 -19.53
CA MET A 629 2.55 25.76 -18.35
C MET A 629 3.20 24.38 -18.37
N ALA A 630 3.19 23.69 -19.51
CA ALA A 630 3.89 22.42 -19.71
C ALA A 630 5.38 22.55 -19.39
N ALA A 631 6.04 23.59 -19.91
CA ALA A 631 7.43 23.88 -19.63
C ALA A 631 7.69 24.15 -18.14
N PHE A 632 6.75 24.78 -17.44
CA PHE A 632 6.84 24.99 -15.99
C PHE A 632 6.74 23.68 -15.21
N LEU A 633 5.80 22.79 -15.56
CA LEU A 633 5.64 21.47 -14.93
C LEU A 633 6.85 20.54 -15.15
N GLN A 634 7.71 20.82 -16.13
CA GLN A 634 8.86 19.99 -16.50
C GLN A 634 10.21 20.66 -16.25
N ASP A 635 10.24 21.82 -15.59
CA ASP A 635 11.46 22.64 -15.43
C ASP A 635 12.19 22.95 -16.75
N ASP A 636 11.47 23.05 -17.87
CA ASP A 636 12.02 23.40 -19.18
C ASP A 636 12.24 24.91 -19.32
N ALA A 637 13.29 25.39 -18.66
CA ALA A 637 13.71 26.79 -18.73
C ALA A 637 14.03 27.26 -20.15
N ALA A 638 14.48 26.38 -21.05
CA ALA A 638 14.88 26.74 -22.40
C ALA A 638 13.70 27.25 -23.23
N THR A 639 12.51 26.67 -23.04
CA THR A 639 11.26 27.16 -23.65
C THR A 639 10.93 28.58 -23.19
N TRP A 640 10.97 28.86 -21.88
CA TRP A 640 10.71 30.20 -21.33
C TRP A 640 11.72 31.24 -21.77
N GLU A 641 13.00 30.87 -21.90
CA GLU A 641 14.03 31.75 -22.46
C GLU A 641 13.74 32.15 -23.91
N GLY A 642 13.13 31.28 -24.71
CA GLY A 642 12.68 31.58 -26.08
C GLY A 642 11.67 32.72 -26.13
N TYR A 643 10.77 32.80 -25.15
CA TYR A 643 9.78 33.86 -25.07
C TYR A 643 10.38 35.23 -24.76
N PHE A 644 11.50 35.30 -24.02
CA PHE A 644 12.30 36.53 -23.88
C PHE A 644 13.03 36.93 -25.17
N ARG A 645 13.31 35.98 -26.06
CA ARG A 645 13.88 36.24 -27.40
C ARG A 645 12.83 36.58 -28.45
N GLY A 646 11.53 36.53 -28.09
CA GLY A 646 10.42 36.81 -29.00
C GLY A 646 10.15 35.66 -29.97
N GLU A 647 10.43 34.42 -29.58
CA GLU A 647 10.24 33.22 -30.40
C GLU A 647 8.80 32.66 -30.37
N ALA A 648 7.92 33.22 -29.54
CA ALA A 648 6.50 32.81 -29.47
C ALA A 648 5.76 33.04 -30.80
N ALA A 649 4.90 32.09 -31.19
CA ALA A 649 4.04 32.26 -32.36
C ALA A 649 2.94 33.32 -32.15
N ALA A 650 2.52 33.54 -30.91
CA ALA A 650 1.57 34.57 -30.51
C ALA A 650 1.82 35.03 -29.06
N GLY A 651 1.27 36.18 -28.69
CA GLY A 651 1.51 36.83 -27.40
C GLY A 651 2.64 37.86 -27.45
N ALA A 652 2.62 38.79 -26.50
CA ALA A 652 3.64 39.81 -26.39
C ALA A 652 4.94 39.22 -25.79
N ALA A 653 6.07 39.52 -26.43
CA ALA A 653 7.39 39.10 -25.97
C ALA A 653 7.64 39.46 -24.50
N TRP A 654 8.39 38.60 -23.81
CA TRP A 654 8.72 38.78 -22.41
C TRP A 654 9.91 39.73 -22.25
N GLY A 655 9.99 40.39 -21.10
CA GLY A 655 11.04 41.34 -20.78
C GLY A 655 11.02 41.74 -19.32
N THR A 656 11.24 43.03 -19.05
CA THR A 656 11.37 43.56 -17.68
C THR A 656 10.17 43.25 -16.78
N ARG A 657 8.97 43.16 -17.35
CA ARG A 657 7.74 42.88 -16.59
C ARG A 657 7.77 41.48 -15.98
N GLU A 658 8.13 40.49 -16.78
CA GLU A 658 8.30 39.11 -16.35
C GLU A 658 9.50 38.95 -15.42
N ASP A 659 10.59 39.68 -15.65
CA ASP A 659 11.72 39.75 -14.71
C ASP A 659 11.26 40.26 -13.33
N GLN A 660 10.41 41.29 -13.28
CA GLN A 660 9.85 41.84 -12.03
C GLN A 660 8.95 40.84 -11.31
N TYR A 661 8.09 40.09 -12.02
CA TYR A 661 7.27 39.03 -11.42
C TYR A 661 8.13 37.93 -10.79
N MET A 662 9.18 37.47 -11.49
CA MET A 662 10.07 36.45 -10.92
C MET A 662 10.82 36.95 -9.68
N LEU A 663 11.32 38.19 -9.74
CA LEU A 663 12.03 38.81 -8.62
C LEU A 663 11.11 39.20 -7.45
N SER A 664 9.80 39.30 -7.65
CA SER A 664 8.85 39.53 -6.54
C SER A 664 8.50 38.28 -5.77
N VAL A 665 8.73 37.10 -6.36
CA VAL A 665 8.57 35.80 -5.68
C VAL A 665 9.88 35.40 -5.02
N LEU A 666 10.97 35.43 -5.79
CA LEU A 666 12.27 34.98 -5.30
C LEU A 666 12.79 35.92 -4.21
N SER A 667 13.32 35.33 -3.14
CA SER A 667 13.77 36.03 -1.93
C SER A 667 15.18 35.60 -1.51
N ASP A 668 15.82 36.46 -0.73
CA ASP A 668 16.96 36.11 0.12
C ASP A 668 16.54 36.29 1.60
N ALA A 669 17.50 36.25 2.53
CA ALA A 669 17.24 36.43 3.96
C ALA A 669 16.58 37.78 4.33
N ASP A 670 16.64 38.79 3.45
CA ASP A 670 16.02 40.11 3.63
C ASP A 670 14.63 40.21 2.95
N GLY A 671 14.09 39.10 2.44
CA GLY A 671 12.79 39.03 1.75
C GLY A 671 12.90 39.13 0.22
N PRO A 672 11.77 39.34 -0.49
CA PRO A 672 11.72 39.34 -1.95
C PRO A 672 12.74 40.29 -2.59
N PHE A 673 13.31 39.90 -3.74
CA PHE A 673 14.27 40.72 -4.46
C PHE A 673 13.65 42.04 -4.93
N TYR A 674 12.38 42.00 -5.35
CA TYR A 674 11.62 43.15 -5.86
C TYR A 674 10.28 43.33 -5.14
N THR A 675 10.10 44.48 -4.47
CA THR A 675 8.85 44.85 -3.77
C THR A 675 8.16 46.07 -4.39
N GLY A 676 8.62 46.51 -5.58
CA GLY A 676 8.09 47.68 -6.29
C GLY A 676 6.86 47.36 -7.13
N GLU A 677 6.30 48.38 -7.78
CA GLU A 677 5.21 48.17 -8.75
C GLU A 677 5.71 47.35 -9.95
N ILE A 678 4.93 46.35 -10.36
CA ILE A 678 5.20 45.56 -11.56
C ILE A 678 4.66 46.36 -12.75
N ASP A 679 5.51 47.21 -13.33
CA ASP A 679 5.19 48.18 -14.37
C ASP A 679 5.86 47.89 -15.73
N GLY A 680 6.79 46.93 -15.77
CA GLY A 680 7.60 46.60 -16.93
C GLY A 680 8.67 47.64 -17.26
N LEU A 681 8.95 48.60 -16.38
CA LEU A 681 9.94 49.65 -16.58
C LEU A 681 11.26 49.30 -15.89
N GLY A 682 12.37 49.43 -16.62
CA GLY A 682 13.71 49.18 -16.11
C GLY A 682 14.23 50.34 -15.25
N GLY A 683 13.70 50.49 -14.04
CA GLY A 683 14.08 51.55 -13.09
C GLY A 683 15.23 51.17 -12.15
N PRO A 684 15.68 52.12 -11.29
CA PRO A 684 16.67 51.85 -10.26
C PRO A 684 16.26 50.74 -9.29
N GLY A 685 14.97 50.62 -8.97
CA GLY A 685 14.43 49.54 -8.14
C GLY A 685 14.64 48.17 -8.78
N THR A 686 14.23 48.01 -10.04
CA THR A 686 14.44 46.77 -10.82
C THR A 686 15.93 46.43 -10.94
N SER A 687 16.77 47.42 -11.25
CA SER A 687 18.23 47.20 -11.37
C SER A 687 18.84 46.72 -10.05
N SER A 688 18.41 47.30 -8.92
CA SER A 688 18.88 46.91 -7.59
C SER A 688 18.42 45.49 -7.20
N ALA A 689 17.18 45.12 -7.55
CA ALA A 689 16.67 43.76 -7.34
C ALA A 689 17.47 42.73 -8.15
N VAL A 690 17.80 43.04 -9.41
CA VAL A 690 18.63 42.18 -10.26
C VAL A 690 20.04 42.03 -9.69
N GLU A 691 20.66 43.11 -9.20
CA GLU A 691 21.97 43.00 -8.55
C GLU A 691 21.94 42.11 -7.30
N ARG A 692 20.87 42.19 -6.49
CA ARG A 692 20.69 41.31 -5.33
C ARG A 692 20.58 39.84 -5.78
N PHE A 693 19.70 39.56 -6.73
CA PHE A 693 19.56 38.22 -7.30
C PHE A 693 20.88 37.68 -7.88
N GLN A 694 21.64 38.51 -8.61
CA GLN A 694 22.93 38.11 -9.19
C GLN A 694 23.95 37.72 -8.11
N ARG A 695 24.02 38.47 -7.00
CA ARG A 695 24.89 38.13 -5.85
C ARG A 695 24.42 36.83 -5.19
N TRP A 696 23.14 36.75 -4.87
CA TRP A 696 22.53 35.57 -4.25
C TRP A 696 22.80 34.32 -5.11
N SER A 697 22.53 34.37 -6.41
CA SER A 697 22.76 33.25 -7.32
C SER A 697 24.24 32.83 -7.39
N ASN A 698 25.18 33.78 -7.38
CA ASN A 698 26.61 33.46 -7.36
C ASN A 698 27.00 32.76 -6.04
N GLU A 699 26.41 33.19 -4.92
CA GLU A 699 26.73 32.71 -3.58
C GLU A 699 26.07 31.36 -3.26
N THR A 700 24.79 31.19 -3.59
CA THR A 700 23.99 30.02 -3.20
C THR A 700 23.84 28.98 -4.30
N ARG A 701 23.83 29.40 -5.57
CA ARG A 701 23.64 28.51 -6.74
C ARG A 701 24.93 28.27 -7.53
N GLY A 702 26.07 28.80 -7.05
CA GLY A 702 27.39 28.62 -7.67
C GLY A 702 27.52 29.21 -9.07
N SER A 703 26.71 30.21 -9.43
CA SER A 703 26.77 30.84 -10.74
C SER A 703 27.93 31.84 -10.87
N ALA A 704 28.18 32.33 -12.09
CA ALA A 704 29.27 33.27 -12.41
C ALA A 704 28.76 34.53 -13.12
N LEU A 705 27.67 35.11 -12.60
CA LEU A 705 27.02 36.30 -13.13
C LEU A 705 27.83 37.56 -12.81
N ALA A 706 27.89 38.48 -13.78
CA ALA A 706 28.34 39.84 -13.53
C ALA A 706 27.27 40.57 -12.71
N VAL A 707 27.65 41.17 -11.58
CA VAL A 707 26.73 41.96 -10.74
C VAL A 707 26.63 43.37 -11.32
N ASP A 708 25.77 43.55 -12.33
CA ASP A 708 25.63 44.76 -13.12
C ASP A 708 24.20 45.32 -13.19
N GLY A 709 23.25 44.63 -12.54
CA GLY A 709 21.84 45.03 -12.51
C GLY A 709 21.09 44.84 -13.83
N ALA A 710 21.68 44.11 -14.78
CA ALA A 710 21.07 43.86 -16.08
C ALA A 710 20.44 42.46 -16.16
N SER A 711 19.15 42.40 -16.49
CA SER A 711 18.41 41.15 -16.80
C SER A 711 18.73 40.63 -18.21
N GLY A 712 20.02 40.54 -18.55
CA GLY A 712 20.47 39.99 -19.82
C GLY A 712 20.29 38.46 -19.90
N PRO A 713 20.62 37.84 -21.05
CA PRO A 713 20.46 36.39 -21.25
C PRO A 713 21.13 35.54 -20.17
N ASN A 714 22.33 35.94 -19.70
CA ASN A 714 23.04 35.20 -18.66
C ASN A 714 22.30 35.24 -17.32
N THR A 715 21.77 36.41 -16.93
CA THR A 715 20.98 36.57 -15.70
C THR A 715 19.69 35.76 -15.80
N ARG A 716 18.99 35.83 -16.94
CA ARG A 716 17.73 35.09 -17.16
C ARG A 716 17.92 33.58 -17.17
N ALA A 717 19.04 33.09 -17.67
CA ALA A 717 19.42 31.66 -17.61
C ALA A 717 19.65 31.14 -16.19
N GLN A 718 19.70 32.02 -15.18
CA GLN A 718 19.70 31.64 -13.77
C GLN A 718 18.37 31.99 -13.09
N LEU A 719 17.74 33.09 -13.48
CA LEU A 719 16.47 33.57 -12.92
C LEU A 719 15.31 32.64 -13.24
N VAL A 720 15.21 32.17 -14.49
CA VAL A 720 14.11 31.30 -14.93
C VAL A 720 14.13 29.95 -14.21
N PRO A 721 15.25 29.19 -14.17
CA PRO A 721 15.30 27.96 -13.38
C PRO A 721 15.09 28.18 -11.88
N ALA A 722 15.46 29.34 -11.33
CA ALA A 722 15.19 29.64 -9.93
C ALA A 722 13.70 29.82 -9.65
N TYR A 723 12.99 30.48 -10.57
CA TYR A 723 11.55 30.67 -10.48
C TYR A 723 10.74 29.40 -10.82
N MET A 724 11.27 28.51 -11.66
CA MET A 724 10.61 27.21 -11.93
C MET A 724 10.79 26.24 -10.76
N ALA A 725 11.97 26.24 -10.14
CA ALA A 725 12.27 25.43 -8.96
C ALA A 725 11.63 25.96 -7.66
N GLN A 726 10.46 26.60 -7.73
CA GLN A 726 9.65 26.82 -6.54
C GLN A 726 9.16 25.47 -6.01
N ASP A 727 9.03 25.37 -4.70
CA ASP A 727 8.80 24.07 -4.07
C ASP A 727 7.51 23.40 -4.56
N GLN A 728 7.65 22.10 -4.83
CA GLN A 728 6.56 21.18 -5.14
C GLN A 728 5.71 21.53 -6.38
N THR A 729 6.29 22.13 -7.44
CA THR A 729 5.56 22.36 -8.71
C THR A 729 5.96 21.47 -9.89
N THR A 730 7.13 20.84 -9.84
CA THR A 730 7.66 20.03 -10.96
C THR A 730 7.16 18.59 -10.93
N LEU A 731 6.72 18.07 -12.07
CA LEU A 731 6.37 16.66 -12.25
C LEU A 731 7.62 15.77 -12.38
N PRO A 732 7.54 14.47 -12.02
CA PRO A 732 8.67 13.55 -12.15
C PRO A 732 9.29 13.51 -13.55
N GLU A 733 10.60 13.28 -13.62
CA GLU A 733 11.31 13.14 -14.90
C GLU A 733 10.74 11.96 -15.70
N GLY A 734 10.44 12.20 -16.99
CA GLY A 734 9.88 11.19 -17.88
C GLY A 734 8.34 11.15 -17.95
N THR A 735 7.62 11.97 -17.17
CA THR A 735 6.17 12.12 -17.32
C THR A 735 5.79 12.48 -18.76
N VAL A 736 4.91 11.69 -19.36
CA VAL A 736 4.36 11.95 -20.70
C VAL A 736 3.40 13.14 -20.59
N LEU A 737 3.74 14.23 -21.25
CA LEU A 737 2.96 15.46 -21.26
C LEU A 737 2.73 15.96 -22.68
N ALA A 738 1.47 16.23 -23.01
CA ALA A 738 1.05 16.81 -24.29
C ALA A 738 0.40 18.18 -24.10
N VAL A 739 0.36 18.97 -25.17
CA VAL A 739 -0.26 20.30 -25.19
C VAL A 739 -1.28 20.42 -26.31
N HIS A 740 -2.36 21.16 -26.08
CA HIS A 740 -3.37 21.43 -27.10
C HIS A 740 -3.95 22.85 -26.99
N GLY A 741 -3.93 23.61 -28.08
CA GLY A 741 -4.55 24.94 -28.15
C GLY A 741 -5.97 24.89 -28.69
N CYS A 742 -6.97 25.16 -27.85
CA CYS A 742 -8.40 25.17 -28.19
C CYS A 742 -8.88 26.48 -28.81
N GLY A 743 -8.12 27.58 -28.68
CA GLY A 743 -8.55 28.91 -29.10
C GLY A 743 -9.87 29.33 -28.45
N GLU A 744 -10.73 29.98 -29.23
CA GLU A 744 -12.05 30.46 -28.81
C GLU A 744 -13.21 29.49 -29.11
N PHE A 745 -12.88 28.27 -29.53
CA PHE A 745 -13.85 27.31 -30.09
C PHE A 745 -14.64 26.53 -29.05
N HIS A 746 -14.09 26.40 -27.84
CA HIS A 746 -14.70 25.67 -26.72
C HIS A 746 -14.88 26.60 -25.51
N PRO A 747 -15.79 27.60 -25.60
CA PRO A 747 -15.98 28.57 -24.53
C PRO A 747 -16.62 27.91 -23.31
N ALA A 748 -16.18 28.31 -22.11
CA ALA A 748 -16.88 27.98 -20.87
C ALA A 748 -18.19 28.80 -20.76
N VAL A 749 -18.16 30.04 -21.26
CA VAL A 749 -19.31 30.94 -21.33
C VAL A 749 -19.50 31.42 -22.76
N GLU A 750 -20.67 31.17 -23.34
CA GLU A 750 -20.98 31.62 -24.69
C GLU A 750 -21.01 33.15 -24.78
N THR A 751 -20.18 33.71 -25.68
CA THR A 751 -20.11 35.14 -25.94
C THR A 751 -20.17 35.46 -27.43
N ALA A 752 -20.55 36.69 -27.77
CA ALA A 752 -20.45 37.17 -29.14
C ALA A 752 -18.98 37.48 -29.52
N ASP A 753 -18.70 37.55 -30.82
CA ASP A 753 -17.39 37.97 -31.33
C ASP A 753 -17.02 39.38 -30.84
N GLY A 754 -15.75 39.57 -30.51
CA GLY A 754 -15.21 40.81 -29.95
C GLY A 754 -15.47 41.01 -28.46
N VAL A 755 -16.12 40.06 -27.78
CA VAL A 755 -16.37 40.13 -26.33
C VAL A 755 -15.22 39.47 -25.58
N SER A 756 -14.65 40.22 -24.63
CA SER A 756 -13.71 39.66 -23.66
C SER A 756 -14.47 39.02 -22.50
N GLU A 757 -14.08 37.80 -22.14
CA GLU A 757 -14.68 37.02 -21.07
C GLU A 757 -13.59 36.25 -20.35
N GLU A 758 -13.49 36.45 -19.04
CA GLU A 758 -12.39 35.97 -18.23
C GLU A 758 -12.42 34.46 -18.05
N LEU A 759 -13.61 33.88 -17.85
CA LEU A 759 -13.79 32.43 -17.73
C LEU A 759 -13.42 31.67 -19.02
N ASN A 760 -13.37 32.35 -20.16
CA ASN A 760 -12.92 31.76 -21.42
C ASN A 760 -11.39 31.79 -21.57
N ARG A 761 -10.67 32.57 -20.76
CA ARG A 761 -9.20 32.66 -20.76
C ARG A 761 -8.60 31.73 -19.70
N ARG A 762 -8.80 30.42 -19.88
CA ARG A 762 -8.39 29.40 -18.91
C ARG A 762 -7.39 28.40 -19.51
N VAL A 763 -6.76 27.65 -18.62
CA VAL A 763 -6.04 26.43 -18.95
C VAL A 763 -6.68 25.29 -18.16
N GLU A 764 -6.88 24.16 -18.83
CA GLU A 764 -7.34 22.93 -18.20
C GLU A 764 -6.22 21.90 -18.27
N VAL A 765 -6.09 21.07 -17.26
CA VAL A 765 -5.14 19.95 -17.23
C VAL A 765 -5.91 18.66 -17.06
N PHE A 766 -5.76 17.76 -18.02
CA PHE A 766 -6.32 16.41 -17.96
C PHE A 766 -5.21 15.43 -17.59
N MET A 767 -5.50 14.50 -16.67
CA MET A 767 -4.61 13.42 -16.29
C MET A 767 -5.26 12.08 -16.61
N PHE A 768 -4.62 11.31 -17.48
CA PHE A 768 -5.14 10.06 -18.02
C PHE A 768 -4.43 8.87 -17.36
N PRO A 769 -5.18 7.96 -16.74
CA PRO A 769 -4.66 6.72 -16.18
C PRO A 769 -3.91 5.83 -17.18
N SER A 770 -4.39 5.77 -18.42
CA SER A 770 -3.99 4.76 -19.39
C SER A 770 -3.86 5.34 -20.81
N GLY A 771 -3.08 6.42 -20.93
CA GLY A 771 -2.82 7.07 -22.21
C GLY A 771 -3.87 8.11 -22.61
N ILE A 772 -3.43 9.15 -23.30
CA ILE A 772 -4.33 10.20 -23.79
C ILE A 772 -5.21 9.64 -24.93
N ASP A 773 -6.52 9.57 -24.71
CA ASP A 773 -7.50 9.10 -25.70
C ASP A 773 -8.70 10.07 -25.80
N PRO A 774 -9.05 10.58 -27.00
CA PRO A 774 -8.28 10.52 -28.24
C PRO A 774 -6.97 11.30 -28.14
N GLN A 775 -5.96 10.87 -28.90
CA GLN A 775 -4.67 11.58 -28.97
C GLN A 775 -4.85 13.02 -29.51
N PRO A 776 -4.17 14.02 -28.93
CA PRO A 776 -4.32 15.40 -29.34
C PRO A 776 -3.72 15.61 -30.73
N GLN A 777 -4.47 16.28 -31.60
CA GLN A 777 -3.92 16.84 -32.82
C GLN A 777 -3.08 18.09 -32.52
N ALA A 778 -2.27 18.53 -33.50
CA ALA A 778 -1.34 19.66 -33.33
C ALA A 778 -2.00 20.95 -32.80
N SER A 779 -3.25 21.23 -33.20
CA SER A 779 -4.05 22.33 -32.66
C SER A 779 -5.52 22.17 -33.03
N CYS A 780 -6.43 22.83 -32.34
CA CYS A 780 -7.86 22.81 -32.63
C CYS A 780 -8.20 23.46 -33.99
N PRO A 781 -8.84 22.75 -34.95
CA PRO A 781 -9.24 23.33 -36.22
C PRO A 781 -10.50 24.17 -36.07
N ALA A 782 -10.66 25.23 -36.86
CA ALA A 782 -11.92 25.98 -36.91
C ALA A 782 -13.07 25.10 -37.47
N PRO A 783 -14.28 25.11 -36.87
CA PRO A 783 -14.72 25.94 -35.75
C PRO A 783 -14.61 25.26 -34.36
N GLY A 784 -13.88 24.15 -34.25
CA GLY A 784 -13.66 23.37 -33.03
C GLY A 784 -13.14 21.96 -33.34
N CYS A 785 -12.41 21.37 -32.39
CA CYS A 785 -11.89 20.02 -32.43
C CYS A 785 -12.92 19.00 -31.91
N GLY A 786 -12.82 17.75 -32.35
CA GLY A 786 -13.70 16.67 -31.88
C GLY A 786 -13.19 16.01 -30.61
N GLU A 787 -11.89 16.17 -30.33
CA GLU A 787 -11.17 15.54 -29.23
C GLU A 787 -11.52 16.18 -27.88
N TYR A 788 -11.59 17.51 -27.81
CA TYR A 788 -11.87 18.21 -26.54
C TYR A 788 -13.23 17.87 -25.93
N PRO A 789 -14.35 17.82 -26.69
CA PRO A 789 -15.61 17.34 -26.15
C PRO A 789 -15.51 15.90 -25.60
N THR A 790 -14.73 15.02 -26.22
CA THR A 790 -14.53 13.65 -25.72
C THR A 790 -13.76 13.64 -24.41
N TRP A 791 -12.62 14.34 -24.32
CA TRP A 791 -11.86 14.45 -23.06
C TRP A 791 -12.73 14.98 -21.93
N ARG A 792 -13.52 16.03 -22.21
CA ARG A 792 -14.45 16.63 -21.25
C ARG A 792 -15.58 15.68 -20.83
N ASP A 793 -16.17 14.96 -21.77
CA ASP A 793 -17.31 14.09 -21.49
C ASP A 793 -16.88 12.78 -20.81
N GLU A 794 -15.58 12.42 -20.88
CA GLU A 794 -14.95 11.27 -20.22
C GLU A 794 -14.18 11.66 -18.95
N VAL A 795 -14.41 12.87 -18.42
CA VAL A 795 -13.89 13.27 -17.11
C VAL A 795 -14.54 12.40 -16.03
N ILE A 796 -13.70 11.70 -15.27
CA ILE A 796 -14.07 10.93 -14.09
C ILE A 796 -14.47 11.90 -12.98
N GLU A 797 -13.62 12.91 -12.75
CA GLU A 797 -13.81 13.91 -11.72
C GLU A 797 -13.15 15.24 -12.10
N ASP A 798 -13.86 16.33 -11.79
CA ASP A 798 -13.32 17.70 -11.85
C ASP A 798 -12.65 18.03 -10.53
N ILE A 799 -11.35 18.33 -10.59
CA ILE A 799 -10.53 18.66 -9.43
C ILE A 799 -10.27 20.16 -9.42
N ARG A 800 -10.45 20.77 -8.25
CA ARG A 800 -9.93 22.12 -7.98
C ARG A 800 -8.59 21.98 -7.29
N PHE A 801 -7.51 22.12 -8.04
CA PHE A 801 -6.18 21.93 -7.46
C PHE A 801 -5.85 22.96 -6.39
N GLU A 802 -6.53 24.10 -6.38
CA GLU A 802 -6.44 25.11 -5.33
C GLU A 802 -7.02 24.62 -3.99
N ASP A 803 -7.93 23.64 -4.01
CA ASP A 803 -8.48 23.00 -2.80
C ASP A 803 -7.57 21.86 -2.30
N LEU A 804 -6.57 21.45 -3.10
CA LEU A 804 -5.54 20.47 -2.75
C LEU A 804 -4.20 21.14 -2.40
N ALA A 805 -4.20 22.46 -2.26
CA ALA A 805 -3.02 23.27 -2.01
C ALA A 805 -3.06 23.87 -0.61
N ASP A 806 -1.91 23.88 0.08
CA ASP A 806 -1.62 24.42 1.41
C ASP A 806 -2.66 25.42 1.95
N ALA A 807 -3.73 24.90 2.56
CA ALA A 807 -4.84 25.64 3.15
C ALA A 807 -5.03 25.21 4.61
N PHE A 808 -5.19 26.19 5.50
CA PHE A 808 -5.53 25.97 6.89
C PHE A 808 -7.06 25.97 7.04
N GLU A 809 -7.59 24.85 7.51
CA GLU A 809 -9.01 24.65 7.76
C GLU A 809 -9.37 25.00 9.20
N LEU A 810 -10.27 25.97 9.38
CA LEU A 810 -10.80 26.36 10.68
C LEU A 810 -12.25 25.88 10.82
N LEU A 811 -12.48 24.92 11.73
CA LEU A 811 -13.80 24.47 12.12
C LEU A 811 -14.39 25.40 13.19
N VAL A 812 -15.57 25.95 12.93
CA VAL A 812 -16.30 26.85 13.83
C VAL A 812 -17.68 26.27 14.09
N TYR A 813 -18.02 26.06 15.36
CA TYR A 813 -19.38 25.69 15.74
C TYR A 813 -20.21 26.95 16.02
N LEU A 814 -21.33 27.10 15.31
CA LEU A 814 -22.27 28.21 15.50
C LEU A 814 -23.41 27.74 16.41
N GLU A 815 -23.56 28.38 17.57
CA GLU A 815 -24.61 28.05 18.54
C GLU A 815 -25.86 28.89 18.30
N SER A 816 -25.68 30.14 17.88
CA SER A 816 -26.76 31.13 17.80
C SER A 816 -26.55 32.14 16.67
N PRO A 817 -27.61 32.86 16.26
CA PRO A 817 -27.49 33.91 15.25
C PRO A 817 -26.57 35.08 15.63
N ASP A 818 -26.23 35.24 16.92
CA ASP A 818 -25.32 36.28 17.38
C ASP A 818 -23.87 35.98 16.94
N ASP A 819 -23.54 34.71 16.63
CA ASP A 819 -22.21 34.26 16.17
C ASP A 819 -21.98 34.52 14.67
N TYR A 820 -23.04 34.87 13.92
CA TYR A 820 -22.97 35.05 12.47
C TYR A 820 -22.20 36.30 12.04
N ASP A 821 -22.00 37.24 12.96
CA ASP A 821 -21.25 38.46 12.74
C ASP A 821 -19.79 38.34 13.19
N ASP A 822 -19.36 37.15 13.62
CA ASP A 822 -17.98 36.87 13.99
C ASP A 822 -17.07 36.80 12.76
N ALA A 823 -15.83 37.23 12.96
CA ALA A 823 -14.76 37.14 11.97
C ALA A 823 -13.51 36.50 12.57
N PHE A 824 -12.63 36.01 11.70
CA PHE A 824 -11.39 35.35 12.06
C PHE A 824 -10.27 35.93 11.20
N GLU A 825 -9.20 36.37 11.83
CA GLU A 825 -8.06 37.00 11.18
C GLU A 825 -6.82 36.13 11.36
N LEU A 826 -6.24 35.67 10.25
CA LEU A 826 -4.98 34.93 10.22
C LEU A 826 -3.87 35.85 9.69
N VAL A 827 -2.75 35.91 10.40
CA VAL A 827 -1.61 36.78 10.08
C VAL A 827 -0.31 35.98 10.18
N SER A 828 0.59 36.13 9.22
CA SER A 828 1.95 35.59 9.34
C SER A 828 2.86 36.53 10.13
N ALA A 829 3.83 35.98 10.86
CA ALA A 829 4.68 36.75 11.77
C ALA A 829 5.68 37.67 11.05
N ASP A 830 6.05 37.31 9.82
CA ASP A 830 6.82 38.15 8.89
C ASP A 830 5.98 39.27 8.25
N GLY A 831 4.65 39.24 8.46
CA GLY A 831 3.70 40.22 7.94
C GLY A 831 3.46 40.13 6.44
N SER A 832 3.93 39.07 5.78
CA SER A 832 3.72 38.82 4.35
C SER A 832 2.27 38.44 4.03
N TYR A 833 1.54 37.88 5.01
CA TYR A 833 0.16 37.47 4.89
C TYR A 833 -0.71 38.06 6.01
N SER A 834 -1.91 38.53 5.63
CA SER A 834 -2.98 38.90 6.56
C SER A 834 -4.33 38.77 5.87
N GLN A 835 -5.19 37.89 6.38
CA GLN A 835 -6.54 37.68 5.85
C GLN A 835 -7.55 37.68 6.99
N THR A 836 -8.66 38.40 6.82
CA THR A 836 -9.81 38.35 7.73
C THR A 836 -11.01 37.78 6.99
N LEU A 837 -11.58 36.69 7.51
CA LEU A 837 -12.74 36.00 6.96
C LEU A 837 -13.91 36.05 7.95
N THR A 838 -15.13 36.18 7.44
CA THR A 838 -16.38 36.14 8.22
C THR A 838 -17.13 34.86 7.93
N ILE A 839 -18.09 34.49 8.79
CA ILE A 839 -19.02 33.38 8.50
C ILE A 839 -19.74 33.61 7.16
N PRO A 840 -19.65 32.67 6.19
CA PRO A 840 -20.30 32.79 4.89
C PRO A 840 -21.82 32.97 5.03
N GLU A 841 -22.41 33.91 4.28
CA GLU A 841 -23.84 34.25 4.42
C GLU A 841 -24.77 33.05 4.17
N GLY A 842 -24.36 32.10 3.32
CA GLY A 842 -25.10 30.86 3.04
C GLY A 842 -25.00 29.79 4.13
N GLU A 843 -24.08 29.93 5.08
CA GLU A 843 -23.79 28.96 6.14
C GLU A 843 -24.24 29.45 7.53
N ARG A 844 -24.97 30.57 7.58
CA ARG A 844 -25.53 31.19 8.80
C ARG A 844 -26.72 30.41 9.39
N GLN A 845 -26.44 29.21 9.87
CA GLN A 845 -27.36 28.34 10.60
C GLN A 845 -26.62 27.65 11.76
N PRO A 846 -27.29 27.25 12.86
CA PRO A 846 -26.63 26.54 13.95
C PRO A 846 -26.01 25.23 13.45
N GLY A 847 -24.76 24.96 13.83
CA GLY A 847 -24.00 23.80 13.39
C GLY A 847 -22.54 24.11 13.09
N LEU A 848 -21.82 23.08 12.62
CA LEU A 848 -20.41 23.19 12.24
C LEU A 848 -20.29 23.88 10.87
N VAL A 849 -19.41 24.87 10.80
CA VAL A 849 -19.03 25.64 9.61
C VAL A 849 -17.52 25.57 9.45
N VAL A 850 -17.05 25.44 8.20
CA VAL A 850 -15.61 25.37 7.90
C VAL A 850 -15.19 26.64 7.17
N ILE A 851 -14.12 27.27 7.67
CA ILE A 851 -13.52 28.48 7.10
C ILE A 851 -12.13 28.12 6.61
N TYR A 852 -11.83 28.45 5.35
CA TYR A 852 -10.56 28.10 4.72
C TYR A 852 -9.66 29.33 4.58
N PHE A 853 -8.52 29.33 5.27
CA PHE A 853 -7.43 30.27 5.03
C PHE A 853 -6.48 29.67 3.99
N ARG A 854 -6.33 30.34 2.86
CA ARG A 854 -5.56 29.83 1.71
C ARG A 854 -4.22 30.53 1.59
N GLU A 855 -3.32 29.96 0.79
CA GLU A 855 -2.00 30.52 0.49
C GLU A 855 -1.08 30.57 1.73
N ILE A 856 -1.14 29.52 2.56
CA ILE A 856 -0.23 29.36 3.68
C ILE A 856 1.17 29.13 3.11
N THR A 857 2.10 30.02 3.43
CA THR A 857 3.49 29.91 3.00
C THR A 857 4.29 29.06 3.97
N PRO A 858 5.16 28.15 3.51
CA PRO A 858 6.12 27.47 4.38
C PRO A 858 7.07 28.48 5.05
N ASP A 859 7.71 28.08 6.15
CA ASP A 859 8.79 28.81 6.83
C ASP A 859 8.43 30.13 7.56
N THR A 860 7.20 30.26 8.07
CA THR A 860 6.82 31.36 8.97
C THR A 860 5.97 30.84 10.12
N THR A 861 5.71 31.71 11.10
CA THR A 861 4.78 31.41 12.19
C THR A 861 3.52 32.26 12.05
N TRP A 862 2.39 31.77 12.53
CA TRP A 862 1.08 32.33 12.25
C TRP A 862 0.33 32.68 13.54
N THR A 863 -0.52 33.69 13.45
CA THR A 863 -1.40 34.14 14.53
C THR A 863 -2.83 34.15 14.02
N LEU A 864 -3.72 33.38 14.65
CA LEU A 864 -5.15 33.39 14.38
C LEU A 864 -5.89 34.16 15.48
N THR A 865 -6.73 35.11 15.10
CA THR A 865 -7.50 35.97 16.01
C THR A 865 -9.00 35.90 15.69
N HIS A 866 -9.81 35.52 16.67
CA HIS A 866 -11.26 35.67 16.63
C HIS A 866 -11.67 37.12 16.94
N LEU A 867 -12.60 37.63 16.14
CA LEU A 867 -13.12 39.00 16.14
C LEU A 867 -14.64 38.94 16.27
N PRO A 868 -15.18 38.76 17.49
CA PRO A 868 -16.61 38.74 17.68
C PRO A 868 -17.25 40.09 17.36
N GLY A 869 -18.54 40.07 17.01
CA GLY A 869 -19.31 41.26 16.62
C GLY A 869 -19.36 42.40 17.65
N ASP A 870 -18.91 42.16 18.88
CA ASP A 870 -18.79 43.16 19.95
C ASP A 870 -17.49 44.00 19.92
N GLY A 871 -16.59 43.70 18.98
CA GLY A 871 -15.35 44.45 18.75
C GLY A 871 -14.17 44.03 19.63
N ARG A 872 -14.26 42.91 20.37
CA ARG A 872 -13.10 42.29 21.02
C ARG A 872 -12.17 41.65 19.97
N ARG A 873 -10.93 41.41 20.38
CA ARG A 873 -9.92 40.66 19.62
C ARG A 873 -9.40 39.57 20.53
N ILE A 874 -9.62 38.32 20.16
CA ILE A 874 -9.34 37.14 20.97
C ILE A 874 -8.35 36.28 20.18
N PRO A 875 -7.04 36.27 20.52
CA PRO A 875 -6.10 35.40 19.84
C PRO A 875 -6.45 33.94 20.17
N LEU A 876 -6.69 33.13 19.14
CA LEU A 876 -6.92 31.69 19.25
C LEU A 876 -5.59 30.95 19.32
N PHE A 877 -4.61 31.35 18.51
CA PHE A 877 -3.21 30.96 18.67
C PHE A 877 -2.26 32.07 18.19
N ASP A 878 -1.03 32.03 18.66
CA ASP A 878 0.05 32.96 18.29
C ASP A 878 1.37 32.19 18.19
N GLY A 879 1.95 32.14 16.99
CA GLY A 879 3.25 31.52 16.74
C GLY A 879 3.22 30.08 16.19
N ALA A 880 2.09 29.60 15.65
CA ALA A 880 2.01 28.26 15.06
C ALA A 880 2.82 28.19 13.75
N SER A 881 3.62 27.16 13.55
CA SER A 881 4.40 26.94 12.34
C SER A 881 3.50 26.64 11.13
N SER A 882 4.02 26.87 9.93
CA SER A 882 3.31 26.50 8.69
C SER A 882 3.02 25.00 8.60
N GLU A 883 3.87 24.15 9.17
CA GLU A 883 3.66 22.71 9.25
C GLU A 883 2.46 22.35 10.15
N GLU A 884 2.36 22.98 11.32
CA GLU A 884 1.23 22.80 12.24
C GLU A 884 -0.09 23.29 11.64
N LEU A 885 -0.09 24.36 10.84
CA LEU A 885 -1.29 24.83 10.13
C LEU A 885 -1.73 23.91 8.99
N LEU A 886 -0.80 23.17 8.39
CA LEU A 886 -1.04 22.35 7.21
C LEU A 886 -1.14 20.85 7.55
N ALA A 887 -0.99 20.50 8.81
CA ALA A 887 -1.22 19.15 9.31
C ALA A 887 -2.68 18.73 9.05
N PRO A 888 -2.93 17.50 8.55
CA PRO A 888 -4.28 17.02 8.32
C PRO A 888 -5.09 17.00 9.63
N LEU A 889 -6.35 17.46 9.57
CA LEU A 889 -7.26 17.37 10.71
C LEU A 889 -7.44 15.89 11.11
N PRO A 890 -7.50 15.57 12.41
CA PRO A 890 -7.94 14.25 12.85
C PRO A 890 -9.38 13.98 12.37
N GLU A 891 -9.75 12.71 12.17
CA GLU A 891 -11.08 12.32 11.69
C GLU A 891 -12.21 13.02 12.47
N ALA A 892 -13.22 13.51 11.74
CA ALA A 892 -14.35 14.24 12.32
C ALA A 892 -15.09 13.40 13.37
N PRO A 893 -15.57 14.01 14.47
CA PRO A 893 -16.22 13.27 15.56
C PRO A 893 -17.48 12.55 15.09
N VAL A 894 -17.70 11.34 15.61
CA VAL A 894 -18.95 10.59 15.44
C VAL A 894 -20.04 11.30 16.23
N TYR A 895 -21.03 11.86 15.55
CA TYR A 895 -22.21 12.44 16.19
C TYR A 895 -23.16 11.33 16.66
N ASP A 896 -23.26 11.14 17.97
CA ASP A 896 -24.30 10.29 18.58
C ASP A 896 -25.46 11.18 19.08
N PRO A 897 -26.65 11.14 18.45
CA PRO A 897 -27.78 11.96 18.90
C PRO A 897 -28.28 11.48 20.27
N PRO A 898 -28.60 12.40 21.21
CA PRO A 898 -29.05 12.02 22.54
C PRO A 898 -30.37 11.24 22.51
N ASP A 899 -30.45 10.18 23.31
CA ASP A 899 -31.61 9.30 23.45
C ASP A 899 -32.88 10.01 23.97
N GLU A 900 -32.72 11.16 24.65
CA GLU A 900 -33.84 11.98 25.15
C GLU A 900 -33.76 13.47 24.76
N PRO A 901 -34.90 14.11 24.43
CA PRO A 901 -34.94 15.53 24.10
C PRO A 901 -34.71 16.41 25.35
N GLY A 902 -33.51 16.97 25.47
CA GLY A 902 -33.16 17.96 26.50
C GLY A 902 -31.78 17.80 27.14
N GLU A 903 -31.01 16.77 26.77
CA GLU A 903 -29.60 16.63 27.15
C GLU A 903 -28.67 17.32 26.13
N GLU A 904 -27.57 17.87 26.63
CA GLU A 904 -26.47 18.39 25.79
C GLU A 904 -25.73 17.21 25.15
N PRO A 905 -25.34 17.30 23.87
CA PRO A 905 -24.65 16.22 23.19
C PRO A 905 -23.26 15.98 23.80
N GLU A 906 -22.95 14.73 24.16
CA GLU A 906 -21.58 14.33 24.50
C GLU A 906 -20.81 14.02 23.20
N LEU A 907 -19.74 14.77 22.95
CA LEU A 907 -18.75 14.46 21.91
C LEU A 907 -17.68 13.53 22.52
N GLU A 908 -17.77 12.22 22.28
CA GLU A 908 -16.70 11.27 22.63
C GLU A 908 -15.65 11.20 21.51
N TRP A 909 -14.38 11.40 21.87
CA TRP A 909 -13.23 11.28 20.98
C TRP A 909 -12.61 9.88 21.16
N THR A 910 -12.36 9.16 20.07
CA THR A 910 -11.79 7.80 20.08
C THR A 910 -10.25 7.80 20.11
N SER A 911 -9.63 8.62 20.96
CA SER A 911 -8.19 8.52 21.26
C SER A 911 -7.94 8.47 22.77
N GLY A 912 -7.17 7.46 23.19
CA GLY A 912 -6.95 7.07 24.59
C GLY A 912 -6.09 8.02 25.43
N ASN A 913 -6.22 9.33 25.28
CA ASN A 913 -5.49 10.31 26.08
C ASN A 913 -6.40 10.84 27.21
N GLU A 914 -6.35 10.20 28.38
CA GLU A 914 -7.19 10.52 29.56
C GLU A 914 -6.87 11.89 30.24
N ASP A 915 -6.02 12.73 29.67
CA ASP A 915 -5.58 14.01 30.26
C ASP A 915 -6.33 15.28 29.78
N PHE A 916 -7.36 15.15 28.95
CA PHE A 916 -8.13 16.30 28.45
C PHE A 916 -9.46 16.50 29.19
N ARG A 917 -9.49 17.47 30.11
CA ARG A 917 -10.73 18.08 30.61
C ARG A 917 -10.95 19.45 29.99
N TRP A 918 -12.14 19.62 29.42
CA TRP A 918 -12.70 20.84 28.84
C TRP A 918 -12.65 22.06 29.77
N THR A 919 -12.44 23.23 29.17
CA THR A 919 -12.98 24.50 29.65
C THR A 919 -13.93 25.04 28.60
N ASP A 920 -15.07 25.58 29.03
CA ASP A 920 -16.26 25.97 28.25
C ASP A 920 -16.07 27.16 27.27
N GLU A 921 -14.91 27.29 26.61
CA GLU A 921 -14.67 28.31 25.59
C GLU A 921 -14.01 27.69 24.35
N LEU A 922 -14.77 27.70 23.24
CA LEU A 922 -14.41 27.56 21.82
C LEU A 922 -12.97 27.12 21.44
N ALA A 923 -12.92 26.02 20.66
CA ALA A 923 -11.87 25.54 19.73
C ALA A 923 -10.61 24.87 20.31
N LEU A 924 -10.17 23.76 19.69
CA LEU A 924 -8.92 23.02 19.91
C LEU A 924 -8.36 22.51 18.57
N PRO A 925 -7.04 22.22 18.42
CA PRO A 925 -6.03 22.00 19.49
C PRO A 925 -4.65 22.69 19.27
N PHE A 926 -3.71 22.91 20.21
CA PHE A 926 -3.63 23.01 21.68
C PHE A 926 -2.22 23.57 22.05
N TRP A 927 -1.99 23.89 23.33
CA TRP A 927 -0.72 23.94 24.11
C TRP A 927 -0.39 25.29 24.81
N LYS A 928 -0.42 25.22 26.14
CA LYS A 928 -0.18 26.29 27.13
C LYS A 928 1.19 26.97 26.99
N GLN A 929 1.18 28.32 27.02
CA GLN A 929 2.00 29.09 27.98
C GLN A 929 1.59 30.58 28.09
N SER A 930 0.73 30.92 29.05
CA SER A 930 1.02 31.99 30.01
C SER A 930 -0.06 32.01 31.09
N GLY A 931 0.37 31.94 32.35
CA GLY A 931 -0.54 31.88 33.48
C GLY A 931 -1.26 33.21 33.70
N ALA A 932 -2.60 33.18 33.73
CA ALA A 932 -3.42 34.06 34.56
C ALA A 932 -4.81 33.43 34.72
N SER A 933 -5.26 33.33 35.96
CA SER A 933 -6.60 32.89 36.36
C SER A 933 -7.70 33.87 35.94
N ALA A 934 -8.85 33.36 35.52
CA ALA A 934 -10.17 33.71 36.05
C ALA A 934 -11.22 32.72 35.52
#